data_AF-Q6ZMI0-F1
#
_entry.id   AF-Q6ZMI0-F1
#
_cell.length_a   1.000
_cell.length_b   1.000
_cell.length_c   1.000
_cell.angle_alpha   90.00
_cell.angle_beta   90.00
_cell.angle_gamma   90.00
#
_symmetry.space_group_name_H-M   'P 1'
#
loop_
_entity.id
_entity.type
_entity.pdbx_description
1 polymer ?
#
loop_
_entity_poly.entity_id
_entity_poly.type
_entity_poly.pdbx_seq_one_letter_code
_entity_poly.pdbx_strand_id
1 'polypeptide(L)'
;MASAELQGKYQKLAQEYSKLRAQNQVLKKGVVDEQANSAALKEQLKMKDQSLRKLQQEMDSLTFRNLQLAKRVELLQDELALSEPRGKKNKKSGESSSQLSQEQKSVFDEDLQKKIEENERLHIQFFEADEQHKHVEAELRSRLATLETEAAQHQAVVDGLTRKYMETIEKLQNDKAKLEVKSQTLEKEAKECRLRTEECQLQLKTLHEDLSGRLEESLSIINEKVPFNDTKYSQYNALNVPLHNRRHQLKMRDIAGQALAFVQDLVTALLNFHTYTEQRIQIFPVDSAIDTISPLNQKFSQYLHENASYVRPLEEGMLHLFESITEDTVTVLETTVKLKTFSEHLTSYICFLRKILPYQLKSLEEECESSLCTSALRARNLELSQDMKKMTAVFEKLQTYIALLALPSTEPDGLLRTNYSSVLTNVGAALHGFHDVMKDISKHYSQKAAIEHELPTATQKLITTNDCILSSVVALTNGAGKIASFFSNNLDYFIASLSYGPKAASGFISPLSAECMLQYKKKAAAYMKSLRKPLLESVPYEEALANRRILLSSTESREGLAQQVQQSLEKISKLEQEKEHWMLEAQLAKIKLEKENQRIADKLKNTGSAQLVGLAQENAAVSNTAGQDEATAKAVLEPIQSTSLIGTLTRTSDSEVPDVESREDLIKNHYMARIVELTSQLQLADSKSVHFYAECRALSKRLALAEKSKEALTEEMKLASQNISRLQDELTTTKRSYEDQLSMMSDHLCSMNETLSKQREEIDTLKMSSKGNSKKNKSR
;
A
#
# COMPACT_ATOMS: atom_id res chain seq x y z
N MET A 1 9.13 3.67 34.35
CA MET A 1 7.88 2.96 33.98
C MET A 1 8.15 1.49 33.63
N ALA A 2 8.91 1.18 32.57
CA ALA A 2 9.12 -0.18 32.03
C ALA A 2 9.28 -1.35 33.05
N SER A 3 10.04 -1.18 34.14
CA SER A 3 10.17 -2.21 35.19
C SER A 3 8.82 -2.62 35.82
N ALA A 4 7.97 -1.64 36.12
CA ALA A 4 6.63 -1.88 36.69
C ALA A 4 5.69 -2.58 35.69
N GLU A 5 5.80 -2.28 34.39
CA GLU A 5 5.04 -2.99 33.36
C GLU A 5 5.48 -4.46 33.22
N LEU A 6 6.79 -4.72 33.29
CA LEU A 6 7.34 -6.08 33.25
C LEU A 6 6.89 -6.89 34.47
N GLN A 7 6.93 -6.28 35.66
CA GLN A 7 6.45 -6.89 36.91
C GLN A 7 4.94 -7.18 36.85
N GLY A 8 4.14 -6.25 36.31
CA GLY A 8 2.70 -6.45 36.08
C GLY A 8 2.37 -7.55 35.07
N LYS A 9 3.17 -7.70 34.01
CA LYS A 9 3.07 -8.83 33.05
C LYS A 9 3.36 -10.17 33.73
N TYR A 10 4.43 -10.24 34.52
CA TYR A 10 4.76 -11.43 35.32
C TYR A 10 3.65 -11.81 36.30
N GLN A 11 3.04 -10.82 36.96
CA GLN A 11 1.99 -11.05 37.95
C GLN A 11 0.68 -11.53 37.31
N LYS A 12 0.35 -11.06 36.09
CA LYS A 12 -0.75 -11.63 35.28
C LYS A 12 -0.48 -13.08 34.89
N LEU A 13 0.71 -13.39 34.38
CA LEU A 13 1.08 -14.76 33.99
C LEU A 13 0.99 -15.75 35.18
N ALA A 14 1.42 -15.33 36.37
CA ALA A 14 1.28 -16.11 37.60
C ALA A 14 -0.19 -16.37 38.01
N GLN A 15 -1.09 -15.40 37.75
CA GLN A 15 -2.54 -15.57 37.98
C GLN A 15 -3.21 -16.49 36.97
N GLU A 16 -2.76 -16.52 35.71
CA GLU A 16 -3.29 -17.47 34.73
C GLU A 16 -2.76 -18.89 34.97
N TYR A 17 -1.48 -19.03 35.33
CA TYR A 17 -0.91 -20.31 35.75
C TYR A 17 -1.65 -20.91 36.97
N SER A 18 -2.00 -20.10 37.98
CA SER A 18 -2.74 -20.59 39.14
C SER A 18 -4.18 -21.01 38.81
N LYS A 19 -4.89 -20.26 37.95
CA LYS A 19 -6.20 -20.66 37.40
C LYS A 19 -6.12 -21.98 36.64
N LEU A 20 -5.15 -22.12 35.74
CA LEU A 20 -4.96 -23.32 34.92
C LEU A 20 -4.63 -24.54 35.79
N ARG A 21 -3.79 -24.35 36.82
CA ARG A 21 -3.45 -25.39 37.81
C ARG A 21 -4.68 -25.85 38.61
N ALA A 22 -5.57 -24.94 39.00
CA ALA A 22 -6.82 -25.27 39.68
C ALA A 22 -7.79 -26.04 38.76
N GLN A 23 -7.97 -25.61 37.52
CA GLN A 23 -8.75 -26.36 36.52
C GLN A 23 -8.20 -27.78 36.30
N ASN A 24 -6.88 -27.93 36.25
CA ASN A 24 -6.23 -29.23 36.08
C ASN A 24 -6.50 -30.18 37.27
N GLN A 25 -6.63 -29.66 38.50
CA GLN A 25 -7.04 -30.47 39.66
C GLN A 25 -8.49 -30.94 39.57
N VAL A 26 -9.41 -30.09 39.12
CA VAL A 26 -10.83 -30.46 38.90
C VAL A 26 -10.94 -31.54 37.82
N LEU A 27 -10.24 -31.39 36.69
CA LEU A 27 -10.20 -32.39 35.62
C LEU A 27 -9.62 -33.72 36.09
N LYS A 28 -8.51 -33.71 36.84
CA LYS A 28 -7.93 -34.94 37.43
C LYS A 28 -8.89 -35.64 38.38
N LYS A 29 -9.66 -34.90 39.18
CA LYS A 29 -10.68 -35.49 40.04
C LYS A 29 -11.78 -36.16 39.22
N GLY A 30 -12.33 -35.45 38.21
CA GLY A 30 -13.37 -36.01 37.33
C GLY A 30 -12.95 -37.29 36.61
N VAL A 31 -11.68 -37.38 36.19
CA VAL A 31 -11.13 -38.61 35.58
C VAL A 31 -11.08 -39.78 36.59
N VAL A 32 -10.73 -39.52 37.85
CA VAL A 32 -10.72 -40.56 38.91
C VAL A 32 -12.13 -40.99 39.29
N ASP A 33 -13.05 -40.03 39.45
CA ASP A 33 -14.46 -40.27 39.77
C ASP A 33 -15.12 -41.13 38.65
N GLU A 34 -14.85 -40.83 37.37
CA GLU A 34 -15.35 -41.60 36.23
C GLU A 34 -14.70 -42.99 36.09
N GLN A 35 -13.40 -43.12 36.38
CA GLN A 35 -12.73 -44.43 36.42
C GLN A 35 -13.33 -45.35 37.50
N ALA A 36 -13.65 -44.81 38.68
CA ALA A 36 -14.33 -45.55 39.74
C ALA A 36 -15.75 -45.97 39.34
N ASN A 37 -16.50 -45.06 38.70
CA ASN A 37 -17.85 -45.33 38.18
C ASN A 37 -17.83 -46.44 37.10
N SER A 38 -16.88 -46.38 36.16
CA SER A 38 -16.68 -47.39 35.12
C SER A 38 -16.32 -48.76 35.69
N ALA A 39 -15.53 -48.81 36.79
CA ALA A 39 -15.23 -50.05 37.49
C ALA A 39 -16.47 -50.65 38.17
N ALA A 40 -17.29 -49.82 38.84
CA ALA A 40 -18.55 -50.26 39.47
C ALA A 40 -19.55 -50.80 38.43
N LEU A 41 -19.70 -50.13 37.28
CA LEU A 41 -20.53 -50.58 36.16
C LEU A 41 -20.08 -51.94 35.61
N LYS A 42 -18.76 -52.16 35.45
CA LYS A 42 -18.22 -53.47 35.01
C LYS A 42 -18.55 -54.60 36.00
N GLU A 43 -18.50 -54.34 37.30
CA GLU A 43 -18.83 -55.37 38.30
C GLU A 43 -20.33 -55.67 38.35
N GLN A 44 -21.19 -54.64 38.25
CA GLN A 44 -22.64 -54.84 38.08
C GLN A 44 -22.96 -55.67 36.83
N LEU A 45 -22.26 -55.44 35.71
CA LEU A 45 -22.47 -56.18 34.46
C LEU A 45 -22.08 -57.65 34.63
N LYS A 46 -20.94 -57.97 35.25
CA LYS A 46 -20.58 -59.37 35.61
C LYS A 46 -21.65 -60.04 36.48
N MET A 47 -22.17 -59.33 37.48
CA MET A 47 -23.21 -59.86 38.38
C MET A 47 -24.52 -60.13 37.63
N LYS A 48 -24.86 -59.30 36.64
CA LYS A 48 -26.01 -59.52 35.74
C LYS A 48 -25.77 -60.70 34.78
N ASP A 49 -24.58 -60.85 34.21
CA ASP A 49 -24.21 -62.02 33.40
C ASP A 49 -24.29 -63.33 34.20
N GLN A 50 -23.79 -63.35 35.44
CA GLN A 50 -23.93 -64.51 36.32
C GLN A 50 -25.40 -64.81 36.64
N SER A 51 -26.24 -63.79 36.85
CA SER A 51 -27.67 -63.97 37.06
C SER A 51 -28.38 -64.50 35.82
N LEU A 52 -28.05 -64.00 34.63
CA LEU A 52 -28.59 -64.50 33.37
C LEU A 52 -28.22 -65.97 33.12
N ARG A 53 -26.98 -66.37 33.42
CA ARG A 53 -26.56 -67.78 33.30
C ARG A 53 -27.32 -68.71 34.26
N LYS A 54 -27.64 -68.25 35.47
CA LYS A 54 -28.50 -69.01 36.40
C LYS A 54 -29.94 -69.13 35.87
N LEU A 55 -30.54 -68.02 35.45
CA LEU A 55 -31.88 -68.01 34.88
C LEU A 55 -31.98 -68.86 33.60
N GLN A 56 -30.93 -68.92 32.79
CA GLN A 56 -30.87 -69.83 31.64
C GLN A 56 -30.89 -71.30 32.08
N GLN A 57 -30.07 -71.68 33.08
CA GLN A 57 -30.08 -73.05 33.61
C GLN A 57 -31.44 -73.43 34.26
N GLU A 58 -32.13 -72.47 34.89
CA GLU A 58 -33.50 -72.65 35.39
C GLU A 58 -34.50 -72.82 34.24
N MET A 59 -34.40 -72.04 33.18
CA MET A 59 -35.17 -72.19 31.94
C MET A 59 -34.96 -73.55 31.28
N ASP A 60 -33.71 -74.01 31.14
CA ASP A 60 -33.38 -75.30 30.53
C ASP A 60 -33.95 -76.45 31.38
N SER A 61 -33.86 -76.35 32.72
CA SER A 61 -34.43 -77.29 33.68
C SER A 61 -35.96 -77.35 33.64
N LEU A 62 -36.64 -76.20 33.55
CA LEU A 62 -38.09 -76.11 33.38
C LEU A 62 -38.53 -76.67 32.02
N THR A 63 -37.78 -76.40 30.96
CA THR A 63 -38.06 -76.93 29.62
C THR A 63 -37.96 -78.46 29.58
N PHE A 64 -36.94 -79.03 30.24
CA PHE A 64 -36.81 -80.48 30.39
C PHE A 64 -37.98 -81.10 31.18
N ARG A 65 -38.40 -80.47 32.29
CA ARG A 65 -39.57 -80.90 33.06
C ARG A 65 -40.87 -80.85 32.26
N ASN A 66 -41.08 -79.78 31.49
CA ASN A 66 -42.26 -79.65 30.63
C ASN A 66 -42.28 -80.72 29.52
N LEU A 67 -41.14 -81.04 28.91
CA LEU A 67 -41.03 -82.13 27.93
C LEU A 67 -41.34 -83.51 28.54
N GLN A 68 -40.90 -83.75 29.78
CA GLN A 68 -41.20 -84.98 30.53
C GLN A 68 -42.68 -85.08 30.93
N LEU A 69 -43.30 -83.96 31.31
CA LEU A 69 -44.75 -83.88 31.58
C LEU A 69 -45.57 -84.10 30.30
N ALA A 70 -45.20 -83.46 29.19
CA ALA A 70 -45.89 -83.61 27.90
C ALA A 70 -45.94 -85.09 27.46
N LYS A 71 -44.80 -85.80 27.48
CA LYS A 71 -44.76 -87.25 27.20
C LYS A 71 -45.60 -88.11 28.15
N ARG A 72 -45.79 -87.67 29.40
CA ARG A 72 -46.65 -88.38 30.36
C ARG A 72 -48.13 -88.13 30.08
N VAL A 73 -48.50 -86.93 29.61
CA VAL A 73 -49.87 -86.62 29.17
C VAL A 73 -50.20 -87.35 27.87
N GLU A 74 -49.27 -87.39 26.92
CA GLU A 74 -49.37 -88.12 25.64
C GLU A 74 -49.69 -89.61 25.88
N LEU A 75 -48.91 -90.30 26.73
CA LEU A 75 -49.17 -91.69 27.11
C LEU A 75 -50.53 -91.89 27.81
N LEU A 76 -50.96 -90.97 28.66
CA LEU A 76 -52.27 -91.03 29.32
C LEU A 76 -53.43 -90.77 28.35
N GLN A 77 -53.21 -90.01 27.27
CA GLN A 77 -54.19 -89.79 26.21
C GLN A 77 -54.33 -91.03 25.31
N ASP A 78 -53.23 -91.73 25.01
CA ASP A 78 -53.25 -93.01 24.31
C ASP A 78 -53.98 -94.10 25.13
N GLU A 79 -53.71 -94.20 26.44
CA GLU A 79 -54.44 -95.11 27.34
C GLU A 79 -55.95 -94.81 27.38
N LEU A 80 -56.33 -93.53 27.39
CA LEU A 80 -57.73 -93.12 27.39
C LEU A 80 -58.43 -93.45 26.05
N ALA A 81 -57.78 -93.15 24.92
CA ALA A 81 -58.31 -93.40 23.57
C ALA A 81 -58.59 -94.88 23.30
N LEU A 82 -57.86 -95.80 23.95
CA LEU A 82 -58.09 -97.25 23.86
C LEU A 82 -59.29 -97.76 24.68
N SER A 83 -59.97 -96.90 25.46
CA SER A 83 -61.02 -97.30 26.41
C SER A 83 -62.44 -96.76 26.13
N GLU A 84 -62.64 -96.04 25.02
CA GLU A 84 -63.90 -95.35 24.67
C GLU A 84 -64.97 -96.24 23.97
N PRO A 85 -66.28 -95.89 24.00
CA PRO A 85 -67.36 -96.89 24.12
C PRO A 85 -68.41 -96.95 22.97
N ARG A 86 -69.37 -97.89 23.05
CA ARG A 86 -70.58 -97.95 22.17
C ARG A 86 -71.87 -98.49 22.84
N GLY A 87 -72.92 -97.66 22.96
CA GLY A 87 -74.33 -98.03 23.21
C GLY A 87 -74.94 -97.55 24.55
N LYS A 88 -76.26 -97.63 24.83
CA LYS A 88 -77.46 -97.90 23.98
C LYS A 88 -78.80 -97.55 24.72
N LYS A 89 -79.74 -96.87 24.04
CA LYS A 89 -81.18 -96.51 24.31
C LYS A 89 -82.00 -97.13 25.48
N ASN A 90 -83.09 -96.40 25.90
CA ASN A 90 -84.42 -96.81 26.48
C ASN A 90 -84.69 -96.35 27.95
N LYS A 91 -85.93 -96.30 28.53
CA LYS A 91 -87.38 -96.12 28.12
C LYS A 91 -88.30 -96.30 29.38
N LYS A 92 -89.61 -95.95 29.33
CA LYS A 92 -90.75 -96.46 30.18
C LYS A 92 -90.83 -95.93 31.66
N SER A 93 -91.90 -96.09 32.48
CA SER A 93 -93.37 -96.41 32.32
C SER A 93 -94.19 -96.40 33.65
N GLY A 94 -95.53 -96.26 33.57
CA GLY A 94 -96.52 -96.97 34.42
C GLY A 94 -97.02 -96.29 35.72
N GLU A 95 -98.01 -96.82 36.47
CA GLU A 95 -99.06 -97.84 36.20
C GLU A 95 -100.10 -97.97 37.37
N SER A 96 -101.34 -98.46 37.10
CA SER A 96 -102.31 -99.08 38.06
C SER A 96 -102.83 -98.18 39.23
N SER A 97 -103.80 -98.47 40.14
CA SER A 97 -104.75 -99.58 40.47
C SER A 97 -105.86 -99.03 41.43
N SER A 98 -106.80 -99.77 42.07
CA SER A 98 -107.92 -100.62 41.57
C SER A 98 -108.93 -101.03 42.69
N GLN A 99 -110.26 -101.03 42.43
CA GLN A 99 -111.40 -101.64 43.19
C GLN A 99 -111.76 -101.13 44.62
N LEU A 100 -113.06 -100.80 44.90
CA LEU A 100 -113.95 -101.49 45.89
C LEU A 100 -115.36 -100.84 46.12
N SER A 101 -116.33 -101.26 45.29
CA SER A 101 -117.79 -101.31 45.52
C SER A 101 -118.52 -100.43 46.57
N GLN A 102 -119.36 -99.53 46.05
CA GLN A 102 -120.75 -99.27 46.47
C GLN A 102 -121.05 -98.45 47.74
N GLU A 103 -120.23 -98.48 48.80
CA GLU A 103 -120.08 -97.26 49.64
C GLU A 103 -119.19 -96.24 48.91
N GLN A 104 -118.34 -96.75 48.00
CA GLN A 104 -118.00 -96.17 46.70
C GLN A 104 -119.25 -95.88 45.83
N LYS A 105 -120.14 -95.03 46.35
CA LYS A 105 -120.93 -94.07 45.57
C LYS A 105 -121.03 -92.72 46.28
N SER A 106 -121.23 -92.69 47.60
CA SER A 106 -120.83 -91.51 48.39
C SER A 106 -119.33 -91.30 48.28
N VAL A 107 -118.55 -92.37 48.47
CA VAL A 107 -117.08 -92.36 48.29
C VAL A 107 -116.68 -92.31 46.80
N PHE A 108 -117.57 -92.57 45.83
CA PHE A 108 -117.22 -92.34 44.41
C PHE A 108 -117.51 -90.91 43.96
N ASP A 109 -118.56 -90.28 44.46
CA ASP A 109 -118.80 -88.85 44.22
C ASP A 109 -117.79 -88.02 45.03
N GLU A 110 -117.41 -88.43 46.24
CA GLU A 110 -116.26 -87.88 46.96
C GLU A 110 -114.91 -88.21 46.29
N ASP A 111 -114.63 -89.43 45.81
CA ASP A 111 -113.34 -89.72 45.15
C ASP A 111 -113.26 -89.10 43.75
N LEU A 112 -114.39 -88.89 43.07
CA LEU A 112 -114.44 -88.13 41.82
C LEU A 112 -114.25 -86.65 42.10
N GLN A 113 -114.90 -86.10 43.13
CA GLN A 113 -114.68 -84.73 43.57
C GLN A 113 -113.23 -84.53 44.03
N LYS A 114 -112.68 -85.41 44.88
CA LYS A 114 -111.27 -85.42 45.29
C LYS A 114 -110.32 -85.62 44.12
N LYS A 115 -110.68 -86.38 43.08
CA LYS A 115 -109.86 -86.51 41.86
C LYS A 115 -110.00 -85.32 40.92
N ILE A 116 -111.11 -84.60 40.92
CA ILE A 116 -111.24 -83.31 40.24
C ILE A 116 -110.40 -82.29 40.98
N GLU A 117 -110.51 -82.18 42.31
CA GLU A 117 -109.69 -81.33 43.17
C GLU A 117 -108.20 -81.70 43.14
N GLU A 118 -107.86 -82.99 43.02
CA GLU A 118 -106.48 -83.48 42.89
C GLU A 118 -105.93 -83.23 41.49
N ASN A 119 -106.72 -83.41 40.41
CA ASN A 119 -106.28 -83.02 39.07
C ASN A 119 -106.20 -81.49 38.93
N GLU A 120 -107.11 -80.74 39.54
CA GLU A 120 -107.07 -79.27 39.60
C GLU A 120 -105.82 -78.82 40.38
N ARG A 121 -105.56 -79.41 41.54
CA ARG A 121 -104.34 -79.17 42.33
C ARG A 121 -103.07 -79.60 41.61
N LEU A 122 -103.07 -80.71 40.87
CA LEU A 122 -101.94 -81.16 40.06
C LEU A 122 -101.76 -80.29 38.81
N HIS A 123 -102.83 -79.77 38.22
CA HIS A 123 -102.75 -78.79 37.13
C HIS A 123 -102.24 -77.45 37.63
N ILE A 124 -102.69 -76.98 38.80
CA ILE A 124 -102.14 -75.81 39.49
C ILE A 124 -100.66 -76.04 39.80
N GLN A 125 -100.29 -77.15 40.42
CA GLN A 125 -98.90 -77.46 40.78
C GLN A 125 -98.00 -77.66 39.55
N PHE A 126 -98.50 -78.25 38.47
CA PHE A 126 -97.79 -78.39 37.20
C PHE A 126 -97.64 -77.03 36.50
N PHE A 127 -98.67 -76.19 36.53
CA PHE A 127 -98.61 -74.83 36.00
C PHE A 127 -97.65 -73.94 36.81
N GLU A 128 -97.70 -74.01 38.15
CA GLU A 128 -96.73 -73.37 39.04
C GLU A 128 -95.31 -73.86 38.78
N ALA A 129 -95.10 -75.17 38.59
CA ALA A 129 -93.79 -75.74 38.29
C ALA A 129 -93.27 -75.37 36.88
N ASP A 130 -94.16 -75.31 35.88
CA ASP A 130 -93.85 -74.90 34.51
C ASP A 130 -93.57 -73.40 34.41
N GLU A 131 -94.34 -72.55 35.11
CA GLU A 131 -94.05 -71.12 35.25
C GLU A 131 -92.76 -70.86 36.07
N GLN A 132 -92.48 -71.65 37.12
CA GLN A 132 -91.18 -71.62 37.81
C GLN A 132 -90.04 -72.04 36.89
N HIS A 133 -90.22 -73.10 36.09
CA HIS A 133 -89.24 -73.53 35.09
C HIS A 133 -89.01 -72.45 34.01
N LYS A 134 -90.07 -71.84 33.47
CA LYS A 134 -89.97 -70.71 32.53
C LYS A 134 -89.27 -69.51 33.17
N HIS A 135 -89.55 -69.20 34.43
CA HIS A 135 -88.89 -68.11 35.16
C HIS A 135 -87.40 -68.40 35.33
N VAL A 136 -87.03 -69.59 35.79
CA VAL A 136 -85.63 -70.02 35.94
C VAL A 136 -84.92 -70.10 34.58
N GLU A 137 -85.58 -70.57 33.53
CA GLU A 137 -85.00 -70.64 32.17
C GLU A 137 -84.84 -69.24 31.56
N ALA A 138 -85.77 -68.32 31.80
CA ALA A 138 -85.66 -66.91 31.40
C ALA A 138 -84.57 -66.18 32.20
N GLU A 139 -84.46 -66.43 33.51
CA GLU A 139 -83.41 -65.91 34.38
C GLU A 139 -82.03 -66.44 33.95
N LEU A 140 -81.89 -67.73 33.69
CA LEU A 140 -80.65 -68.34 33.19
C LEU A 140 -80.29 -67.86 31.78
N ARG A 141 -81.26 -67.67 30.86
CA ARG A 141 -81.02 -67.05 29.55
C ARG A 141 -80.57 -65.60 29.69
N SER A 142 -81.20 -64.82 30.58
CA SER A 142 -80.79 -63.45 30.90
C SER A 142 -79.39 -63.41 31.51
N ARG A 143 -79.06 -64.37 32.39
CA ARG A 143 -77.73 -64.47 33.00
C ARG A 143 -76.67 -64.90 31.99
N LEU A 144 -76.97 -65.83 31.08
CA LEU A 144 -76.10 -66.17 29.96
C LEU A 144 -75.86 -64.95 29.07
N ALA A 145 -76.91 -64.24 28.65
CA ALA A 145 -76.77 -63.04 27.82
C ALA A 145 -75.94 -61.93 28.51
N THR A 146 -76.09 -61.72 29.82
CA THR A 146 -75.21 -60.80 30.57
C THR A 146 -73.77 -61.28 30.59
N LEU A 147 -73.50 -62.55 30.89
CA LEU A 147 -72.15 -63.11 30.90
C LEU A 147 -71.49 -63.13 29.50
N GLU A 148 -72.25 -63.40 28.44
CA GLU A 148 -71.78 -63.35 27.05
C GLU A 148 -71.43 -61.91 26.63
N THR A 149 -72.23 -60.92 27.03
CA THR A 149 -71.92 -59.51 26.76
C THR A 149 -70.76 -58.98 27.62
N GLU A 150 -70.63 -59.41 28.87
CA GLU A 150 -69.47 -59.14 29.74
C GLU A 150 -68.19 -59.77 29.14
N ALA A 151 -68.23 -61.04 28.72
CA ALA A 151 -67.11 -61.72 28.08
C ALA A 151 -66.70 -61.07 26.75
N ALA A 152 -67.67 -60.67 25.91
CA ALA A 152 -67.40 -59.95 24.67
C ALA A 152 -66.76 -58.57 24.92
N GLN A 153 -67.22 -57.83 25.95
CA GLN A 153 -66.59 -56.57 26.36
C GLN A 153 -65.16 -56.79 26.88
N HIS A 154 -64.93 -57.81 27.72
CA HIS A 154 -63.59 -58.13 28.21
C HIS A 154 -62.64 -58.55 27.08
N GLN A 155 -63.09 -59.36 26.13
CA GLN A 155 -62.29 -59.71 24.95
C GLN A 155 -61.96 -58.48 24.10
N ALA A 156 -62.93 -57.60 23.84
CA ALA A 156 -62.69 -56.35 23.11
C ALA A 156 -61.69 -55.42 23.82
N VAL A 157 -61.68 -55.40 25.15
CA VAL A 157 -60.67 -54.68 25.94
C VAL A 157 -59.30 -55.35 25.85
N VAL A 158 -59.21 -56.68 25.94
CA VAL A 158 -57.95 -57.43 25.79
C VAL A 158 -57.37 -57.27 24.39
N ASP A 159 -58.18 -57.36 23.34
CA ASP A 159 -57.76 -57.14 21.95
C ASP A 159 -57.30 -55.68 21.73
N GLY A 160 -58.02 -54.72 22.32
CA GLY A 160 -57.69 -53.31 22.29
C GLY A 160 -56.38 -52.96 23.01
N LEU A 161 -56.10 -53.61 24.14
CA LEU A 161 -54.82 -53.48 24.86
C LEU A 161 -53.68 -54.18 24.12
N THR A 162 -53.91 -55.41 23.65
CA THR A 162 -52.91 -56.21 22.89
C THR A 162 -52.47 -55.44 21.64
N ARG A 163 -53.41 -54.85 20.89
CA ARG A 163 -53.11 -54.02 19.73
C ARG A 163 -52.27 -52.79 20.11
N LYS A 164 -52.66 -52.04 21.15
CA LYS A 164 -51.90 -50.87 21.65
C LYS A 164 -50.48 -51.26 22.09
N TYR A 165 -50.30 -52.40 22.76
CA TYR A 165 -48.97 -52.87 23.15
C TYR A 165 -48.14 -53.29 21.93
N MET A 166 -48.73 -53.96 20.93
CA MET A 166 -48.07 -54.32 19.68
C MET A 166 -47.60 -53.08 18.91
N GLU A 167 -48.50 -52.10 18.68
CA GLU A 167 -48.20 -50.79 18.08
C GLU A 167 -47.07 -50.06 18.84
N THR A 168 -47.08 -50.12 20.18
CA THR A 168 -46.05 -49.51 21.02
C THR A 168 -44.70 -50.22 20.90
N ILE A 169 -44.69 -51.56 20.86
CA ILE A 169 -43.48 -52.37 20.69
C ILE A 169 -42.87 -52.14 19.30
N GLU A 170 -43.66 -52.17 18.24
CA GLU A 170 -43.20 -51.87 16.87
C GLU A 170 -42.62 -50.47 16.78
N LYS A 171 -43.28 -49.46 17.36
CA LYS A 171 -42.77 -48.09 17.42
C LYS A 171 -41.43 -48.02 18.17
N LEU A 172 -41.31 -48.65 19.34
CA LEU A 172 -40.07 -48.65 20.13
C LEU A 172 -38.94 -49.42 19.43
N GLN A 173 -39.23 -50.51 18.71
CA GLN A 173 -38.24 -51.22 17.90
C GLN A 173 -37.76 -50.38 16.71
N ASN A 174 -38.68 -49.71 16.01
CA ASN A 174 -38.39 -48.81 14.90
C ASN A 174 -37.56 -47.59 15.37
N ASP A 175 -37.92 -46.99 16.50
CA ASP A 175 -37.18 -45.85 17.07
C ASP A 175 -35.82 -46.28 17.65
N LYS A 176 -35.70 -47.49 18.23
CA LYS A 176 -34.41 -48.11 18.58
C LYS A 176 -33.51 -48.25 17.34
N ALA A 177 -34.01 -48.85 16.26
CA ALA A 177 -33.22 -49.04 15.03
C ALA A 177 -32.75 -47.70 14.43
N LYS A 178 -33.61 -46.66 14.43
CA LYS A 178 -33.21 -45.29 14.04
C LYS A 178 -32.11 -44.72 14.92
N LEU A 179 -32.16 -44.95 16.23
CA LEU A 179 -31.16 -44.47 17.18
C LEU A 179 -29.83 -45.23 17.05
N GLU A 180 -29.85 -46.54 16.82
CA GLU A 180 -28.65 -47.35 16.55
C GLU A 180 -27.96 -46.90 15.25
N VAL A 181 -28.72 -46.69 14.16
CA VAL A 181 -28.17 -46.13 12.91
C VAL A 181 -27.60 -44.73 13.12
N LYS A 182 -28.31 -43.83 13.79
CA LYS A 182 -27.82 -42.48 14.11
C LYS A 182 -26.53 -42.52 14.95
N SER A 183 -26.46 -43.41 15.94
CA SER A 183 -25.29 -43.57 16.79
C SER A 183 -24.07 -44.04 15.99
N GLN A 184 -24.24 -45.03 15.09
CA GLN A 184 -23.17 -45.48 14.19
C GLN A 184 -22.71 -44.41 13.19
N THR A 185 -23.63 -43.58 12.69
CA THR A 185 -23.28 -42.44 11.82
C THR A 185 -22.46 -41.39 12.58
N LEU A 186 -22.92 -40.97 13.75
CA LEU A 186 -22.19 -40.01 14.60
C LEU A 186 -20.82 -40.57 15.05
N GLU A 187 -20.70 -41.87 15.30
CA GLU A 187 -19.41 -42.49 15.64
C GLU A 187 -18.42 -42.48 14.44
N LYS A 188 -18.92 -42.64 13.21
CA LYS A 188 -18.12 -42.51 11.98
C LYS A 188 -17.68 -41.06 11.76
N GLU A 189 -18.61 -40.11 11.83
CA GLU A 189 -18.33 -38.67 11.72
C GLU A 189 -17.31 -38.22 12.79
N ALA A 190 -17.44 -38.70 14.02
CA ALA A 190 -16.49 -38.42 15.11
C ALA A 190 -15.13 -39.09 14.94
N LYS A 191 -14.98 -40.13 14.11
CA LYS A 191 -13.69 -40.71 13.73
C LYS A 191 -13.07 -39.93 12.57
N GLU A 192 -13.86 -39.62 11.55
CA GLU A 192 -13.46 -38.81 10.39
C GLU A 192 -13.00 -37.39 10.79
N CYS A 193 -13.72 -36.76 11.72
CA CYS A 193 -13.35 -35.46 12.29
C CYS A 193 -12.03 -35.51 13.08
N ARG A 194 -11.77 -36.61 13.82
CA ARG A 194 -10.47 -36.82 14.50
C ARG A 194 -9.34 -36.99 13.50
N LEU A 195 -9.51 -37.84 12.49
CA LEU A 195 -8.50 -38.04 11.43
C LEU A 195 -8.18 -36.73 10.69
N ARG A 196 -9.19 -35.92 10.32
CA ARG A 196 -8.97 -34.57 9.78
C ARG A 196 -8.24 -33.64 10.73
N THR A 197 -8.53 -33.73 12.04
CA THR A 197 -7.85 -32.90 13.05
C THR A 197 -6.39 -33.30 13.23
N GLU A 198 -6.10 -34.60 13.23
CA GLU A 198 -4.75 -35.16 13.29
C GLU A 198 -3.95 -34.83 12.01
N GLU A 199 -4.58 -34.93 10.84
CA GLU A 199 -4.01 -34.50 9.55
C GLU A 199 -3.67 -33.00 9.54
N CYS A 200 -4.63 -32.13 9.93
CA CYS A 200 -4.40 -30.70 10.05
C CYS A 200 -3.31 -30.36 11.08
N GLN A 201 -3.22 -31.07 12.20
CA GLN A 201 -2.14 -30.89 13.18
C GLN A 201 -0.77 -31.29 12.62
N LEU A 202 -0.70 -32.40 11.85
CA LEU A 202 0.53 -32.82 11.20
C LEU A 202 0.96 -31.83 10.11
N GLN A 203 0.03 -31.38 9.27
CA GLN A 203 0.28 -30.33 8.26
C GLN A 203 0.75 -29.02 8.91
N LEU A 204 0.10 -28.57 9.98
CA LEU A 204 0.53 -27.38 10.74
C LEU A 204 1.92 -27.55 11.36
N LYS A 205 2.27 -28.75 11.85
CA LYS A 205 3.60 -29.03 12.39
C LYS A 205 4.66 -29.01 11.29
N THR A 206 4.43 -29.64 10.15
CA THR A 206 5.35 -29.60 9.00
C THR A 206 5.50 -28.19 8.44
N LEU A 207 4.43 -27.41 8.36
CA LEU A 207 4.48 -25.99 7.97
C LEU A 207 5.25 -25.14 9.00
N HIS A 208 5.10 -25.42 10.30
CA HIS A 208 5.88 -24.74 11.34
C HIS A 208 7.37 -25.10 11.26
N GLU A 209 7.70 -26.34 10.96
CA GLU A 209 9.08 -26.81 10.77
C GLU A 209 9.73 -26.19 9.51
N ASP A 210 9.03 -26.16 8.36
CA ASP A 210 9.48 -25.44 7.15
C ASP A 210 9.70 -23.94 7.41
N LEU A 211 8.69 -23.27 7.98
CA LEU A 211 8.74 -21.83 8.22
C LEU A 211 9.80 -21.46 9.26
N SER A 212 10.04 -22.29 10.28
CA SER A 212 11.12 -22.08 11.26
C SER A 212 12.50 -22.28 10.63
N GLY A 213 12.70 -23.36 9.86
CA GLY A 213 13.97 -23.60 9.16
C GLY A 213 14.31 -22.49 8.16
N ARG A 214 13.33 -22.05 7.38
CA ARG A 214 13.48 -20.93 6.43
C ARG A 214 13.63 -19.57 7.11
N LEU A 215 13.06 -19.39 8.31
CA LEU A 215 13.32 -18.21 9.14
C LEU A 215 14.75 -18.21 9.68
N GLU A 216 15.26 -19.35 10.15
CA GLU A 216 16.64 -19.49 10.63
C GLU A 216 17.65 -19.29 9.50
N GLU A 217 17.42 -19.89 8.32
CA GLU A 217 18.19 -19.63 7.09
C GLU A 217 18.17 -18.13 6.73
N SER A 218 16.99 -17.50 6.71
CA SER A 218 16.85 -16.09 6.40
C SER A 218 17.57 -15.19 7.41
N LEU A 219 17.49 -15.51 8.71
CA LEU A 219 18.18 -14.77 9.77
C LEU A 219 19.71 -14.94 9.68
N SER A 220 20.18 -16.14 9.34
CA SER A 220 21.61 -16.40 9.08
C SER A 220 22.13 -15.59 7.89
N ILE A 221 21.41 -15.60 6.77
CA ILE A 221 21.73 -14.79 5.58
C ILE A 221 21.70 -13.29 5.90
N ILE A 222 20.70 -12.81 6.66
CA ILE A 222 20.62 -11.40 7.06
C ILE A 222 21.81 -11.02 7.96
N ASN A 223 22.16 -11.86 8.94
CA ASN A 223 23.25 -11.58 9.87
C ASN A 223 24.64 -11.63 9.18
N GLU A 224 24.82 -12.48 8.17
CA GLU A 224 26.07 -12.56 7.40
C GLU A 224 26.18 -11.47 6.32
N LYS A 225 25.09 -11.18 5.59
CA LYS A 225 25.11 -10.29 4.41
C LYS A 225 24.65 -8.85 4.69
N VAL A 226 24.03 -8.57 5.83
CA VAL A 226 23.50 -7.23 6.19
C VAL A 226 24.09 -6.74 7.53
N PRO A 227 25.44 -6.56 7.63
CA PRO A 227 26.09 -6.14 8.88
C PRO A 227 25.74 -4.72 9.33
N PHE A 228 25.18 -3.89 8.44
CA PHE A 228 24.61 -2.59 8.77
C PHE A 228 23.12 -2.57 8.43
N ASN A 229 22.28 -2.51 9.46
CA ASN A 229 20.83 -2.40 9.33
C ASN A 229 20.31 -1.31 10.27
N ASP A 230 20.07 -0.13 9.71
CA ASP A 230 19.56 1.05 10.40
C ASP A 230 18.03 1.20 10.32
N THR A 231 17.31 0.21 9.76
CA THR A 231 15.84 0.23 9.57
C THR A 231 15.04 0.54 10.84
N LYS A 232 15.62 0.30 12.02
CA LYS A 232 15.05 0.67 13.34
C LYS A 232 15.04 2.18 13.63
N TYR A 233 15.79 2.99 12.88
CA TYR A 233 15.92 4.44 13.03
C TYR A 233 15.13 5.16 11.94
N SER A 234 13.86 5.48 12.22
CA SER A 234 12.96 6.18 11.29
C SER A 234 13.56 7.48 10.70
N GLN A 235 14.38 8.20 11.47
CA GLN A 235 15.07 9.42 11.04
C GLN A 235 16.07 9.19 9.89
N TYR A 236 16.75 8.03 9.84
CA TYR A 236 17.66 7.69 8.75
C TYR A 236 16.88 7.09 7.57
N ASN A 237 15.85 6.27 7.87
CA ASN A 237 14.92 5.78 6.83
C ASN A 237 14.27 6.91 6.02
N ALA A 238 13.96 8.05 6.65
CA ALA A 238 13.38 9.21 5.98
C ALA A 238 14.34 9.89 4.99
N LEU A 239 15.67 9.65 5.11
CA LEU A 239 16.69 10.13 4.17
C LEU A 239 16.91 9.15 2.99
N ASN A 240 16.35 7.93 3.05
CA ASN A 240 16.51 6.96 1.98
C ASN A 240 15.87 7.43 0.67
N VAL A 241 16.61 7.26 -0.42
CA VAL A 241 16.17 7.56 -1.79
C VAL A 241 14.93 6.71 -2.14
N PRO A 242 13.77 7.33 -2.46
CA PRO A 242 12.58 6.61 -2.92
C PRO A 242 12.85 5.79 -4.18
N LEU A 243 12.37 4.54 -4.19
CA LEU A 243 12.56 3.58 -5.30
C LEU A 243 11.75 4.00 -6.55
N HIS A 244 12.32 4.88 -7.38
CA HIS A 244 11.64 5.45 -8.53
C HIS A 244 11.29 4.42 -9.62
N ASN A 245 10.04 3.95 -9.61
CA ASN A 245 9.46 3.02 -10.56
C ASN A 245 8.69 3.76 -11.67
N ARG A 246 9.38 4.07 -12.77
CA ARG A 246 8.81 4.75 -13.96
C ARG A 246 7.56 4.05 -14.51
N ARG A 247 7.46 2.71 -14.46
CA ARG A 247 6.28 1.96 -14.94
C ARG A 247 5.04 2.24 -14.09
N HIS A 248 5.21 2.37 -12.77
CA HIS A 248 4.12 2.77 -11.88
C HIS A 248 3.72 4.24 -12.11
N GLN A 249 4.69 5.16 -12.27
CA GLN A 249 4.38 6.58 -12.55
C GLN A 249 3.63 6.76 -13.88
N LEU A 250 4.04 6.05 -14.94
CA LEU A 250 3.31 6.03 -16.22
C LEU A 250 1.86 5.51 -16.06
N LYS A 251 1.63 4.45 -15.27
CA LYS A 251 0.28 3.96 -14.98
C LYS A 251 -0.53 4.95 -14.11
N MET A 252 0.10 5.64 -13.16
CA MET A 252 -0.58 6.70 -12.39
C MET A 252 -0.99 7.88 -13.28
N ARG A 253 -0.15 8.26 -14.26
CA ARG A 253 -0.46 9.31 -15.24
C ARG A 253 -1.61 8.90 -16.17
N ASP A 254 -1.62 7.67 -16.66
CA ASP A 254 -2.71 7.09 -17.46
C ASP A 254 -4.04 7.10 -16.70
N ILE A 255 -4.06 6.58 -15.46
CA ILE A 255 -5.23 6.62 -14.57
C ILE A 255 -5.70 8.06 -14.30
N ALA A 256 -4.78 8.98 -14.04
CA ALA A 256 -5.13 10.40 -13.84
C ALA A 256 -5.72 11.05 -15.12
N GLY A 257 -5.25 10.65 -16.30
CA GLY A 257 -5.80 11.11 -17.59
C GLY A 257 -7.19 10.55 -17.89
N GLN A 258 -7.43 9.27 -17.57
CA GLN A 258 -8.77 8.67 -17.65
C GLN A 258 -9.74 9.34 -16.66
N ALA A 259 -9.30 9.57 -15.42
CA ALA A 259 -10.07 10.29 -14.41
C ALA A 259 -10.39 11.73 -14.86
N LEU A 260 -9.44 12.44 -15.48
CA LEU A 260 -9.66 13.78 -16.04
C LEU A 260 -10.74 13.75 -17.11
N ALA A 261 -10.67 12.84 -18.09
CA ALA A 261 -11.68 12.71 -19.13
C ALA A 261 -13.09 12.45 -18.56
N PHE A 262 -13.21 11.61 -17.52
CA PHE A 262 -14.51 11.40 -16.85
C PHE A 262 -14.99 12.62 -16.04
N VAL A 263 -14.08 13.43 -15.48
CA VAL A 263 -14.44 14.72 -14.86
C VAL A 263 -14.90 15.73 -15.91
N GLN A 264 -14.31 15.74 -17.12
CA GLN A 264 -14.74 16.59 -18.23
C GLN A 264 -16.14 16.21 -18.76
N ASP A 265 -16.41 14.91 -18.93
CA ASP A 265 -17.76 14.37 -19.18
C ASP A 265 -18.76 14.87 -18.12
N LEU A 266 -18.41 14.74 -16.84
CA LEU A 266 -19.25 15.12 -15.70
C LEU A 266 -19.48 16.64 -15.62
N VAL A 267 -18.45 17.45 -15.81
CA VAL A 267 -18.53 18.92 -15.83
C VAL A 267 -19.44 19.39 -16.96
N THR A 268 -19.29 18.84 -18.17
CA THR A 268 -20.16 19.14 -19.31
C THR A 268 -21.62 18.80 -19.02
N ALA A 269 -21.88 17.62 -18.44
CA ALA A 269 -23.22 17.19 -18.09
C ALA A 269 -23.84 18.01 -16.94
N LEU A 270 -23.04 18.44 -15.95
CA LEU A 270 -23.49 19.31 -14.85
C LEU A 270 -23.82 20.73 -15.32
N LEU A 271 -22.98 21.33 -16.17
CA LEU A 271 -23.25 22.65 -16.79
C LEU A 271 -24.58 22.62 -17.55
N ASN A 272 -24.77 21.61 -18.40
CA ASN A 272 -26.01 21.42 -19.15
C ASN A 272 -27.22 21.25 -18.23
N PHE A 273 -27.12 20.40 -17.20
CA PHE A 273 -28.22 20.18 -16.24
C PHE A 273 -28.66 21.47 -15.54
N HIS A 274 -27.72 22.27 -15.02
CA HIS A 274 -28.03 23.52 -14.33
C HIS A 274 -28.60 24.58 -15.28
N THR A 275 -28.01 24.75 -16.47
CA THR A 275 -28.48 25.73 -17.47
C THR A 275 -29.82 25.36 -18.12
N TYR A 276 -30.12 24.09 -18.35
CA TYR A 276 -31.47 23.71 -18.81
C TYR A 276 -32.50 23.76 -17.69
N THR A 277 -32.11 23.53 -16.43
CA THR A 277 -32.99 23.80 -15.26
C THR A 277 -33.32 25.29 -15.16
N GLU A 278 -32.34 26.18 -15.40
CA GLU A 278 -32.51 27.65 -15.43
C GLU A 278 -33.53 28.06 -16.49
N GLN A 279 -33.45 27.49 -17.69
CA GLN A 279 -34.43 27.72 -18.75
C GLN A 279 -35.82 27.19 -18.37
N ARG A 280 -35.92 26.00 -17.76
CA ARG A 280 -37.23 25.40 -17.45
C ARG A 280 -38.03 26.22 -16.45
N ILE A 281 -37.41 26.77 -15.41
CA ILE A 281 -38.10 27.63 -14.42
C ILE A 281 -38.48 29.03 -14.97
N GLN A 282 -38.05 29.37 -16.19
CA GLN A 282 -38.50 30.53 -16.96
C GLN A 282 -39.65 30.19 -17.93
N ILE A 283 -40.02 28.91 -18.05
CA ILE A 283 -41.00 28.37 -19.03
C ILE A 283 -42.19 27.68 -18.34
N PHE A 284 -41.98 27.06 -17.18
CA PHE A 284 -42.99 26.27 -16.46
C PHE A 284 -42.83 26.42 -14.93
N PRO A 285 -43.91 26.52 -14.13
CA PRO A 285 -45.33 26.40 -14.52
C PRO A 285 -45.90 27.61 -15.28
N VAL A 286 -45.15 28.71 -15.39
CA VAL A 286 -45.52 29.94 -16.11
C VAL A 286 -44.38 30.32 -17.07
N ASP A 287 -44.72 30.65 -18.33
CA ASP A 287 -43.75 31.15 -19.30
C ASP A 287 -43.51 32.65 -19.08
N SER A 288 -42.27 33.01 -18.74
CA SER A 288 -41.82 34.38 -18.49
C SER A 288 -42.00 35.34 -19.68
N ALA A 289 -42.24 34.82 -20.89
CA ALA A 289 -42.61 35.63 -22.06
C ALA A 289 -44.11 36.01 -22.10
N ILE A 290 -44.94 35.49 -21.19
CA ILE A 290 -46.39 35.69 -21.15
C ILE A 290 -46.83 36.36 -19.83
N ASP A 291 -46.28 35.91 -18.70
CA ASP A 291 -46.64 36.40 -17.35
C ASP A 291 -45.42 36.34 -16.40
N THR A 292 -45.50 37.01 -15.26
CA THR A 292 -44.39 37.14 -14.30
C THR A 292 -44.15 35.86 -13.51
N ILE A 293 -42.99 35.23 -13.74
CA ILE A 293 -42.51 34.11 -12.89
C ILE A 293 -42.32 34.55 -11.43
N SER A 294 -42.50 33.63 -10.48
CA SER A 294 -42.50 33.93 -9.04
C SER A 294 -41.18 34.55 -8.56
N PRO A 295 -41.19 35.44 -7.53
CA PRO A 295 -39.95 35.99 -6.96
C PRO A 295 -38.97 34.93 -6.46
N LEU A 296 -39.47 33.73 -6.13
CA LEU A 296 -38.65 32.57 -5.79
C LEU A 296 -37.92 32.01 -7.00
N ASN A 297 -38.64 31.74 -8.10
CA ASN A 297 -38.05 31.22 -9.34
C ASN A 297 -37.15 32.26 -10.04
N GLN A 298 -37.47 33.56 -9.97
CA GLN A 298 -36.56 34.64 -10.39
C GLN A 298 -35.21 34.54 -9.67
N LYS A 299 -35.23 34.42 -8.33
CA LYS A 299 -34.00 34.33 -7.52
C LYS A 299 -33.27 32.98 -7.70
N PHE A 300 -34.02 31.90 -7.92
CA PHE A 300 -33.45 30.60 -8.26
C PHE A 300 -32.73 30.64 -9.61
N SER A 301 -33.33 31.26 -10.63
CA SER A 301 -32.71 31.46 -11.95
C SER A 301 -31.43 32.29 -11.86
N GLN A 302 -31.43 33.38 -11.06
CA GLN A 302 -30.21 34.18 -10.82
C GLN A 302 -29.08 33.32 -10.23
N TYR A 303 -29.40 32.42 -9.30
CA TYR A 303 -28.40 31.51 -8.72
C TYR A 303 -27.98 30.40 -9.69
N LEU A 304 -28.88 29.81 -10.47
CA LEU A 304 -28.50 28.83 -11.50
C LEU A 304 -27.61 29.46 -12.58
N HIS A 305 -27.79 30.74 -12.92
CA HIS A 305 -26.92 31.44 -13.85
C HIS A 305 -25.45 31.48 -13.40
N GLU A 306 -25.21 31.50 -12.08
CA GLU A 306 -23.85 31.46 -11.52
C GLU A 306 -23.13 30.11 -11.70
N ASN A 307 -23.84 29.03 -12.08
CA ASN A 307 -23.35 27.64 -11.97
C ASN A 307 -21.97 27.42 -12.64
N ALA A 308 -21.72 28.05 -13.78
CA ALA A 308 -20.49 27.87 -14.52
C ALA A 308 -19.22 28.30 -13.74
N SER A 309 -19.36 29.25 -12.81
CA SER A 309 -18.28 29.70 -11.92
C SER A 309 -17.92 28.67 -10.83
N TYR A 310 -18.82 27.73 -10.53
CA TYR A 310 -18.63 26.68 -9.54
C TYR A 310 -18.30 25.32 -10.17
N VAL A 311 -18.82 25.03 -11.36
CA VAL A 311 -18.65 23.72 -12.03
C VAL A 311 -17.36 23.65 -12.85
N ARG A 312 -16.98 24.70 -13.60
CA ARG A 312 -15.75 24.68 -14.43
C ARG A 312 -14.44 24.47 -13.64
N PRO A 313 -14.25 25.06 -12.44
CA PRO A 313 -13.02 24.84 -11.68
C PRO A 313 -12.79 23.38 -11.21
N LEU A 314 -13.81 22.51 -11.29
CA LEU A 314 -13.63 21.07 -11.08
C LEU A 314 -12.74 20.43 -12.17
N GLU A 315 -12.92 20.86 -13.42
CA GLU A 315 -12.07 20.44 -14.54
C GLU A 315 -10.66 21.02 -14.39
N GLU A 316 -10.54 22.31 -14.08
CA GLU A 316 -9.23 22.99 -13.90
C GLU A 316 -8.41 22.35 -12.76
N GLY A 317 -9.05 22.04 -11.63
CA GLY A 317 -8.42 21.34 -10.51
C GLY A 317 -7.95 19.93 -10.86
N MET A 318 -8.76 19.19 -11.64
CA MET A 318 -8.42 17.84 -12.10
C MET A 318 -7.32 17.86 -13.17
N LEU A 319 -7.31 18.86 -14.06
CA LEU A 319 -6.27 19.08 -15.05
C LEU A 319 -4.92 19.34 -14.37
N HIS A 320 -4.88 20.26 -13.40
CA HIS A 320 -3.66 20.52 -12.62
C HIS A 320 -3.18 19.32 -11.82
N LEU A 321 -4.08 18.44 -11.37
CA LEU A 321 -3.72 17.16 -10.75
C LEU A 321 -3.02 16.25 -11.78
N PHE A 322 -3.61 16.05 -12.97
CA PHE A 322 -3.00 15.27 -14.06
C PHE A 322 -1.66 15.84 -14.53
N GLU A 323 -1.55 17.15 -14.70
CA GLU A 323 -0.31 17.85 -15.09
C GLU A 323 0.82 17.63 -14.08
N SER A 324 0.49 17.59 -12.78
CA SER A 324 1.48 17.35 -11.72
C SER A 324 2.06 15.93 -11.71
N ILE A 325 1.37 14.96 -12.34
CA ILE A 325 1.77 13.55 -12.41
C ILE A 325 2.57 13.32 -13.70
N THR A 326 3.89 13.36 -13.58
CA THR A 326 4.86 13.19 -14.68
C THR A 326 5.59 11.85 -14.60
N GLU A 327 6.35 11.50 -15.64
CA GLU A 327 7.23 10.33 -15.58
C GLU A 327 8.32 10.42 -14.51
N ASP A 328 8.72 11.64 -14.12
CA ASP A 328 9.84 11.89 -13.22
C ASP A 328 9.43 11.94 -11.74
N THR A 329 8.17 12.27 -11.44
CA THR A 329 7.61 12.44 -10.09
C THR A 329 7.53 11.14 -9.29
N VAL A 330 7.16 11.28 -8.01
CA VAL A 330 6.73 10.18 -7.15
C VAL A 330 5.29 10.47 -6.72
N THR A 331 4.30 9.84 -7.35
CA THR A 331 2.89 10.00 -7.00
C THR A 331 2.49 9.08 -5.85
N VAL A 332 2.44 9.63 -4.63
CA VAL A 332 1.77 9.07 -3.45
C VAL A 332 0.89 10.15 -2.81
N LEU A 333 0.04 9.78 -1.86
CA LEU A 333 -0.95 10.71 -1.30
C LEU A 333 -0.29 11.93 -0.65
N GLU A 334 0.83 11.72 0.04
CA GLU A 334 1.61 12.75 0.73
C GLU A 334 2.39 13.68 -0.21
N THR A 335 2.51 13.35 -1.50
CA THR A 335 3.17 14.18 -2.53
C THR A 335 2.19 14.78 -3.54
N THR A 336 0.93 14.35 -3.53
CA THR A 336 -0.07 14.72 -4.55
C THR A 336 -0.79 16.03 -4.17
N VAL A 337 -0.01 17.10 -3.96
CA VAL A 337 -0.47 18.41 -3.43
C VAL A 337 -1.63 19.02 -4.24
N LYS A 338 -1.69 18.77 -5.56
CA LYS A 338 -2.77 19.28 -6.42
C LYS A 338 -4.14 18.63 -6.18
N LEU A 339 -4.22 17.49 -5.48
CA LEU A 339 -5.50 16.93 -5.03
C LEU A 339 -6.25 17.89 -4.10
N LYS A 340 -5.52 18.70 -3.32
CA LYS A 340 -6.11 19.73 -2.46
C LYS A 340 -6.86 20.80 -3.26
N THR A 341 -6.26 21.29 -4.35
CA THR A 341 -6.90 22.28 -5.25
C THR A 341 -8.22 21.74 -5.83
N PHE A 342 -8.23 20.48 -6.30
CA PHE A 342 -9.48 19.83 -6.74
C PHE A 342 -10.51 19.69 -5.59
N SER A 343 -10.07 19.33 -4.39
CA SER A 343 -10.94 19.26 -3.21
C SER A 343 -11.52 20.62 -2.79
N GLU A 344 -10.76 21.70 -2.97
CA GLU A 344 -11.20 23.08 -2.69
C GLU A 344 -12.27 23.52 -3.70
N HIS A 345 -12.08 23.25 -5.00
CA HIS A 345 -13.11 23.49 -6.02
C HIS A 345 -14.37 22.64 -5.80
N LEU A 346 -14.23 21.36 -5.44
CA LEU A 346 -15.36 20.51 -5.08
C LEU A 346 -16.13 21.03 -3.85
N THR A 347 -15.42 21.60 -2.86
CA THR A 347 -16.04 22.26 -1.71
C THR A 347 -16.84 23.49 -2.13
N SER A 348 -16.30 24.32 -3.03
CA SER A 348 -17.03 25.47 -3.61
C SER A 348 -18.28 25.05 -4.37
N TYR A 349 -18.23 23.98 -5.17
CA TYR A 349 -19.41 23.45 -5.86
C TYR A 349 -20.48 22.91 -4.89
N ILE A 350 -20.10 22.35 -3.74
CA ILE A 350 -21.05 21.90 -2.71
C ILE A 350 -21.66 23.06 -1.94
N CYS A 351 -20.92 24.15 -1.72
CA CYS A 351 -21.49 25.40 -1.23
C CYS A 351 -22.56 25.95 -2.20
N PHE A 352 -22.33 25.82 -3.51
CA PHE A 352 -23.32 26.14 -4.54
C PHE A 352 -24.54 25.20 -4.50
N LEU A 353 -24.36 23.88 -4.45
CA LEU A 353 -25.47 22.92 -4.31
C LEU A 353 -26.33 23.20 -3.07
N ARG A 354 -25.70 23.44 -1.91
CA ARG A 354 -26.37 23.82 -0.66
C ARG A 354 -27.10 25.16 -0.77
N LYS A 355 -26.58 26.13 -1.54
CA LYS A 355 -27.22 27.42 -1.83
C LYS A 355 -28.49 27.26 -2.68
N ILE A 356 -28.49 26.37 -3.67
CA ILE A 356 -29.64 26.18 -4.57
C ILE A 356 -30.68 25.16 -4.09
N LEU A 357 -30.31 24.17 -3.25
CA LEU A 357 -31.23 23.10 -2.83
C LEU A 357 -32.55 23.60 -2.21
N PRO A 358 -32.59 24.62 -1.33
CA PRO A 358 -33.86 25.16 -0.81
C PRO A 358 -34.76 25.76 -1.91
N TYR A 359 -34.16 26.26 -3.00
CA TYR A 359 -34.89 26.81 -4.14
C TYR A 359 -35.37 25.72 -5.09
N GLN A 360 -34.56 24.68 -5.35
CA GLN A 360 -34.98 23.49 -6.11
C GLN A 360 -36.25 22.86 -5.52
N LEU A 361 -36.27 22.70 -4.19
CA LEU A 361 -37.39 22.09 -3.47
C LEU A 361 -38.65 22.97 -3.57
N LYS A 362 -38.52 24.27 -3.31
CA LYS A 362 -39.66 25.19 -3.38
C LYS A 362 -40.17 25.43 -4.80
N SER A 363 -39.31 25.35 -5.81
CA SER A 363 -39.70 25.38 -7.23
C SER A 363 -40.57 24.17 -7.57
N LEU A 364 -40.20 22.97 -7.09
CA LEU A 364 -41.02 21.75 -7.22
C LEU A 364 -42.30 21.80 -6.36
N GLU A 365 -42.32 22.52 -5.24
CA GLU A 365 -43.52 22.78 -4.43
C GLU A 365 -44.49 23.73 -5.18
N GLU A 366 -44.01 24.82 -5.79
CA GLU A 366 -44.82 25.69 -6.67
C GLU A 366 -45.38 24.91 -7.89
N GLU A 367 -44.60 24.00 -8.48
CA GLU A 367 -45.10 23.06 -9.51
C GLU A 367 -46.16 22.08 -8.97
N CYS A 368 -46.21 21.81 -7.67
CA CYS A 368 -47.24 20.97 -7.03
C CYS A 368 -48.52 21.73 -6.68
N GLU A 369 -48.44 23.05 -6.53
CA GLU A 369 -49.58 23.95 -6.26
C GLU A 369 -50.24 24.48 -7.55
N SER A 370 -49.53 24.42 -8.69
CA SER A 370 -50.07 24.74 -10.02
C SER A 370 -51.35 23.97 -10.35
N SER A 371 -52.32 24.66 -10.97
CA SER A 371 -53.60 24.10 -11.43
C SER A 371 -53.44 23.01 -12.51
N LEU A 372 -52.30 22.97 -13.19
CA LEU A 372 -51.94 21.92 -14.16
C LEU A 372 -51.46 20.62 -13.48
N CYS A 373 -51.23 20.63 -12.16
CA CYS A 373 -50.56 19.54 -11.47
C CYS A 373 -51.50 18.39 -11.08
N THR A 374 -51.53 17.37 -11.95
CA THR A 374 -52.23 16.10 -11.71
C THR A 374 -51.65 15.35 -10.51
N SER A 375 -52.43 14.46 -9.90
CA SER A 375 -51.96 13.63 -8.77
C SER A 375 -50.74 12.75 -9.12
N ALA A 376 -50.61 12.35 -10.40
CA ALA A 376 -49.45 11.62 -10.88
C ALA A 376 -48.20 12.52 -10.99
N LEU A 377 -48.36 13.74 -11.52
CA LEU A 377 -47.26 14.71 -11.60
C LEU A 377 -46.78 15.14 -10.21
N ARG A 378 -47.70 15.37 -9.28
CA ARG A 378 -47.40 15.68 -7.86
C ARG A 378 -46.59 14.56 -7.18
N ALA A 379 -46.87 13.29 -7.50
CA ALA A 379 -46.10 12.16 -6.98
C ALA A 379 -44.66 12.14 -7.52
N ARG A 380 -44.47 12.32 -8.84
CA ARG A 380 -43.13 12.40 -9.46
C ARG A 380 -42.34 13.62 -8.95
N ASN A 381 -42.99 14.76 -8.73
CA ASN A 381 -42.36 15.95 -8.12
C ASN A 381 -41.90 15.68 -6.68
N LEU A 382 -42.69 14.97 -5.87
CA LEU A 382 -42.30 14.62 -4.50
C LEU A 382 -41.10 13.66 -4.46
N GLU A 383 -41.02 12.71 -5.39
CA GLU A 383 -39.86 11.81 -5.53
C GLU A 383 -38.61 12.59 -5.97
N LEU A 384 -38.70 13.44 -6.99
CA LEU A 384 -37.59 14.31 -7.41
C LEU A 384 -37.13 15.26 -6.29
N SER A 385 -38.05 15.78 -5.47
CA SER A 385 -37.74 16.56 -4.27
C SER A 385 -37.03 15.76 -3.16
N GLN A 386 -37.12 14.42 -3.18
CA GLN A 386 -36.26 13.57 -2.34
C GLN A 386 -34.92 13.33 -3.04
N ASP A 387 -34.91 13.11 -4.35
CA ASP A 387 -33.71 12.81 -5.12
C ASP A 387 -32.72 13.98 -5.19
N MET A 388 -33.18 15.24 -5.29
CA MET A 388 -32.30 16.42 -5.19
C MET A 388 -31.59 16.51 -3.83
N LYS A 389 -32.24 16.06 -2.74
CA LYS A 389 -31.63 15.95 -1.42
C LYS A 389 -30.60 14.82 -1.39
N LYS A 390 -30.91 13.64 -1.97
CA LYS A 390 -29.95 12.53 -2.14
C LYS A 390 -28.71 12.97 -2.91
N MET A 391 -28.90 13.67 -4.04
CA MET A 391 -27.82 14.13 -4.92
C MET A 391 -26.84 15.05 -4.18
N THR A 392 -27.36 16.09 -3.51
CA THR A 392 -26.55 17.00 -2.70
C THR A 392 -25.81 16.24 -1.59
N ALA A 393 -26.49 15.36 -0.86
CA ALA A 393 -25.89 14.57 0.22
C ALA A 393 -24.78 13.61 -0.25
N VAL A 394 -24.86 13.08 -1.48
CA VAL A 394 -23.78 12.25 -2.04
C VAL A 394 -22.57 13.08 -2.44
N PHE A 395 -22.75 14.28 -3.03
CA PHE A 395 -21.63 15.19 -3.27
C PHE A 395 -20.93 15.59 -1.96
N GLU A 396 -21.68 15.90 -0.90
CA GLU A 396 -21.13 16.17 0.45
C GLU A 396 -20.32 14.98 0.99
N LYS A 397 -20.81 13.75 0.82
CA LYS A 397 -20.10 12.52 1.22
C LYS A 397 -18.82 12.31 0.41
N LEU A 398 -18.85 12.57 -0.90
CA LEU A 398 -17.67 12.49 -1.77
C LEU A 398 -16.60 13.51 -1.36
N GLN A 399 -16.98 14.77 -1.14
CA GLN A 399 -16.05 15.82 -0.69
C GLN A 399 -15.45 15.52 0.68
N THR A 400 -16.22 14.95 1.60
CA THR A 400 -15.70 14.57 2.93
C THR A 400 -14.52 13.61 2.79
N TYR A 401 -14.63 12.57 1.94
CA TYR A 401 -13.54 11.62 1.72
C TYR A 401 -12.41 12.17 0.84
N ILE A 402 -12.72 12.98 -0.18
CA ILE A 402 -11.71 13.60 -1.07
C ILE A 402 -10.87 14.63 -0.29
N ALA A 403 -11.48 15.38 0.64
CA ALA A 403 -10.77 16.29 1.54
C ALA A 403 -9.83 15.51 2.50
N LEU A 404 -10.32 14.41 3.10
CA LEU A 404 -9.49 13.51 3.91
C LEU A 404 -8.30 12.94 3.11
N LEU A 405 -8.49 12.59 1.83
CA LEU A 405 -7.41 12.15 0.95
C LEU A 405 -6.45 13.29 0.55
N ALA A 406 -6.90 14.55 0.53
CA ALA A 406 -6.02 15.68 0.28
C ALA A 406 -5.12 16.02 1.48
N LEU A 407 -5.56 15.77 2.72
CA LEU A 407 -4.86 16.18 3.95
C LEU A 407 -3.37 15.79 3.97
N PRO A 408 -2.95 14.52 3.72
CA PRO A 408 -1.55 14.12 3.89
C PRO A 408 -0.54 14.88 3.02
N SER A 409 -1.01 15.54 1.96
CA SER A 409 -0.18 16.36 1.07
C SER A 409 0.16 17.76 1.63
N THR A 410 -0.56 18.21 2.67
CA THR A 410 -0.28 19.50 3.36
C THR A 410 -0.22 19.40 4.89
N GLU A 411 -0.75 18.33 5.47
CA GLU A 411 -0.79 18.04 6.91
C GLU A 411 -0.59 16.52 7.09
N PRO A 412 0.66 16.05 7.25
CA PRO A 412 0.98 14.61 7.25
C PRO A 412 0.26 13.79 8.33
N ASP A 413 -0.02 14.40 9.48
CA ASP A 413 -0.74 13.77 10.60
C ASP A 413 -2.27 13.84 10.46
N GLY A 414 -2.80 14.62 9.51
CA GLY A 414 -4.24 14.88 9.33
C GLY A 414 -5.05 13.65 8.89
N LEU A 415 -4.40 12.63 8.32
CA LEU A 415 -5.00 11.31 8.13
C LEU A 415 -3.95 10.21 8.31
N LEU A 416 -4.21 9.29 9.25
CA LEU A 416 -3.34 8.14 9.51
C LEU A 416 -3.35 7.16 8.33
N ARG A 417 -2.16 6.70 7.92
CA ARG A 417 -1.94 5.72 6.83
C ARG A 417 -2.79 4.46 6.93
N THR A 418 -3.08 3.99 8.15
CA THR A 418 -3.96 2.83 8.42
C THR A 418 -5.37 3.00 7.87
N ASN A 419 -5.81 4.24 7.68
CA ASN A 419 -7.18 4.57 7.29
C ASN A 419 -7.29 4.87 5.78
N TYR A 420 -6.17 4.99 5.05
CA TYR A 420 -6.16 5.35 3.63
C TYR A 420 -6.95 4.36 2.77
N SER A 421 -6.79 3.06 2.99
CA SER A 421 -7.56 2.01 2.30
C SER A 421 -9.06 2.11 2.60
N SER A 422 -9.42 2.36 3.86
CA SER A 422 -10.80 2.57 4.29
C SER A 422 -11.42 3.82 3.66
N VAL A 423 -10.68 4.93 3.56
CA VAL A 423 -11.17 6.17 2.91
C VAL A 423 -11.32 5.97 1.39
N LEU A 424 -10.35 5.36 0.71
CA LEU A 424 -10.48 4.99 -0.71
C LEU A 424 -11.70 4.09 -0.97
N THR A 425 -11.91 3.08 -0.14
CA THR A 425 -13.08 2.17 -0.25
C THR A 425 -14.38 2.95 -0.08
N ASN A 426 -14.43 3.92 0.84
CA ASN A 426 -15.57 4.80 1.04
C ASN A 426 -15.79 5.80 -0.11
N VAL A 427 -14.75 6.26 -0.81
CA VAL A 427 -14.90 7.01 -2.08
C VAL A 427 -15.58 6.13 -3.13
N GLY A 428 -15.10 4.89 -3.32
CA GLY A 428 -15.71 3.94 -4.25
C GLY A 428 -17.19 3.69 -3.95
N ALA A 429 -17.54 3.46 -2.67
CA ALA A 429 -18.92 3.29 -2.24
C ALA A 429 -19.78 4.56 -2.43
N ALA A 430 -19.22 5.76 -2.22
CA ALA A 430 -19.92 7.02 -2.46
C ALA A 430 -20.14 7.29 -3.96
N LEU A 431 -19.21 6.87 -4.84
CA LEU A 431 -19.36 6.96 -6.30
C LEU A 431 -20.45 6.03 -6.84
N HIS A 432 -20.56 4.80 -6.32
CA HIS A 432 -21.71 3.94 -6.65
C HIS A 432 -23.03 4.55 -6.15
N GLY A 433 -23.05 5.09 -4.94
CA GLY A 433 -24.19 5.86 -4.43
C GLY A 433 -24.58 7.05 -5.32
N PHE A 434 -23.61 7.72 -5.96
CA PHE A 434 -23.90 8.79 -6.92
C PHE A 434 -24.57 8.24 -8.19
N HIS A 435 -24.05 7.15 -8.73
CA HIS A 435 -24.61 6.47 -9.90
C HIS A 435 -26.04 5.99 -9.65
N ASP A 436 -26.34 5.40 -8.48
CA ASP A 436 -27.68 4.93 -8.14
C ASP A 436 -28.67 6.08 -7.93
N VAL A 437 -28.26 7.17 -7.28
CA VAL A 437 -29.09 8.40 -7.17
C VAL A 437 -29.36 9.01 -8.56
N MET A 438 -28.38 9.00 -9.47
CA MET A 438 -28.62 9.49 -10.83
C MET A 438 -29.59 8.60 -11.62
N LYS A 439 -29.61 7.27 -11.40
CA LYS A 439 -30.64 6.39 -11.97
C LYS A 439 -32.04 6.72 -11.47
N ASP A 440 -32.20 6.97 -10.17
CA ASP A 440 -33.48 7.41 -9.58
C ASP A 440 -33.95 8.71 -10.24
N ILE A 441 -33.08 9.73 -10.31
CA ILE A 441 -33.39 11.02 -10.98
C ILE A 441 -33.77 10.80 -12.45
N SER A 442 -32.98 10.01 -13.19
CA SER A 442 -33.25 9.70 -14.60
C SER A 442 -34.62 9.06 -14.80
N LYS A 443 -34.95 8.06 -13.98
CA LYS A 443 -36.25 7.36 -13.98
C LYS A 443 -37.41 8.30 -13.64
N HIS A 444 -37.34 9.03 -12.52
CA HIS A 444 -38.44 9.88 -12.07
C HIS A 444 -38.62 11.12 -12.96
N TYR A 445 -37.52 11.69 -13.50
CA TYR A 445 -37.58 12.81 -14.43
C TYR A 445 -38.11 12.38 -15.82
N SER A 446 -37.72 11.20 -16.34
CA SER A 446 -38.31 10.65 -17.57
C SER A 446 -39.84 10.54 -17.47
N GLN A 447 -40.33 10.04 -16.32
CA GLN A 447 -41.76 9.88 -16.09
C GLN A 447 -42.48 11.22 -15.86
N LYS A 448 -41.82 12.19 -15.21
CA LYS A 448 -42.32 13.58 -15.11
C LYS A 448 -42.48 14.21 -16.49
N ALA A 449 -41.42 14.18 -17.31
CA ALA A 449 -41.43 14.76 -18.65
C ALA A 449 -42.52 14.14 -19.54
N ALA A 450 -42.68 12.81 -19.52
CA ALA A 450 -43.75 12.14 -20.28
C ALA A 450 -45.16 12.67 -19.90
N ILE A 451 -45.46 12.78 -18.60
CA ILE A 451 -46.75 13.32 -18.11
C ILE A 451 -46.92 14.79 -18.50
N GLU A 452 -45.85 15.58 -18.49
CA GLU A 452 -45.88 16.99 -18.91
C GLU A 452 -46.10 17.17 -20.42
N HIS A 453 -45.56 16.25 -21.25
CA HIS A 453 -45.70 16.30 -22.71
C HIS A 453 -47.11 15.87 -23.16
N GLU A 454 -47.86 15.15 -22.32
CA GLU A 454 -49.28 14.81 -22.53
C GLU A 454 -50.26 15.94 -22.13
N LEU A 455 -49.79 17.03 -21.51
CA LEU A 455 -50.65 18.16 -21.13
C LEU A 455 -51.11 18.95 -22.38
N PRO A 456 -52.41 19.29 -22.53
CA PRO A 456 -52.90 20.12 -23.63
C PRO A 456 -52.29 21.54 -23.71
N THR A 457 -51.60 21.97 -22.65
CA THR A 457 -50.89 23.25 -22.55
C THR A 457 -49.37 23.11 -22.74
N ALA A 458 -48.86 21.93 -23.10
CA ALA A 458 -47.43 21.70 -23.31
C ALA A 458 -46.90 22.53 -24.49
N THR A 459 -46.00 23.47 -24.21
CA THR A 459 -45.36 24.27 -25.27
C THR A 459 -44.19 23.51 -25.88
N GLN A 460 -43.91 23.76 -27.16
CA GLN A 460 -42.72 23.17 -27.80
C GLN A 460 -41.41 23.61 -27.11
N LYS A 461 -41.38 24.79 -26.47
CA LYS A 461 -40.28 25.20 -25.58
C LYS A 461 -40.10 24.20 -24.44
N LEU A 462 -41.17 23.94 -23.68
CA LEU A 462 -41.15 23.04 -22.52
C LEU A 462 -40.70 21.63 -22.91
N ILE A 463 -41.25 21.08 -23.99
CA ILE A 463 -40.89 19.74 -24.51
C ILE A 463 -39.38 19.68 -24.81
N THR A 464 -38.88 20.63 -25.63
CA THR A 464 -37.45 20.67 -25.98
C THR A 464 -36.55 20.91 -24.76
N THR A 465 -36.95 21.72 -23.79
CA THR A 465 -36.17 21.94 -22.56
C THR A 465 -36.19 20.72 -21.64
N ASN A 466 -37.32 20.01 -21.51
CA ASN A 466 -37.41 18.75 -20.78
C ASN A 466 -36.54 17.66 -21.44
N ASP A 467 -36.54 17.54 -22.77
CA ASP A 467 -35.67 16.62 -23.51
C ASP A 467 -34.17 16.95 -23.30
N CYS A 468 -33.82 18.24 -23.29
CA CYS A 468 -32.46 18.71 -22.96
C CYS A 468 -32.04 18.39 -21.52
N ILE A 469 -32.93 18.57 -20.53
CA ILE A 469 -32.68 18.16 -19.14
C ILE A 469 -32.52 16.64 -19.09
N LEU A 470 -33.42 15.86 -19.69
CA LEU A 470 -33.35 14.40 -19.68
C LEU A 470 -32.04 13.90 -20.32
N SER A 471 -31.62 14.48 -21.44
CA SER A 471 -30.31 14.22 -22.06
C SER A 471 -29.14 14.50 -21.10
N SER A 472 -29.17 15.64 -20.40
CA SER A 472 -28.14 15.97 -19.40
C SER A 472 -28.15 15.01 -18.20
N VAL A 473 -29.31 14.56 -17.73
CA VAL A 473 -29.46 13.61 -16.62
C VAL A 473 -28.99 12.20 -17.03
N VAL A 474 -29.25 11.77 -18.27
CA VAL A 474 -28.70 10.53 -18.84
C VAL A 474 -27.17 10.63 -18.97
N ALA A 475 -26.63 11.76 -19.42
CA ALA A 475 -25.19 12.01 -19.46
C ALA A 475 -24.56 11.96 -18.05
N LEU A 476 -25.19 12.59 -17.05
CA LEU A 476 -24.78 12.51 -15.64
C LEU A 476 -24.82 11.08 -15.10
N THR A 477 -25.87 10.31 -15.42
CA THR A 477 -26.01 8.90 -14.99
C THR A 477 -24.89 8.04 -15.57
N ASN A 478 -24.63 8.19 -16.87
CA ASN A 478 -23.56 7.48 -17.56
C ASN A 478 -22.17 7.90 -17.05
N GLY A 479 -21.94 9.21 -16.81
CA GLY A 479 -20.71 9.74 -16.22
C GLY A 479 -20.45 9.17 -14.82
N ALA A 480 -21.46 9.21 -13.94
CA ALA A 480 -21.39 8.63 -12.60
C ALA A 480 -21.07 7.12 -12.64
N GLY A 481 -21.73 6.37 -13.53
CA GLY A 481 -21.49 4.94 -13.73
C GLY A 481 -20.09 4.62 -14.26
N LYS A 482 -19.57 5.41 -15.21
CA LYS A 482 -18.18 5.33 -15.69
C LYS A 482 -17.21 5.54 -14.52
N ILE A 483 -17.35 6.64 -13.77
CA ILE A 483 -16.44 7.02 -12.67
C ILE A 483 -16.44 5.96 -11.57
N ALA A 484 -17.62 5.50 -11.13
CA ALA A 484 -17.75 4.48 -10.08
C ALA A 484 -17.09 3.14 -10.48
N SER A 485 -17.29 2.71 -11.74
CA SER A 485 -16.68 1.50 -12.30
C SER A 485 -15.17 1.65 -12.43
N PHE A 486 -14.70 2.76 -13.00
CA PHE A 486 -13.26 3.08 -13.14
C PHE A 486 -12.54 3.11 -11.79
N PHE A 487 -13.13 3.76 -10.78
CA PHE A 487 -12.53 3.87 -9.46
C PHE A 487 -12.48 2.50 -8.76
N SER A 488 -13.54 1.70 -8.87
CA SER A 488 -13.60 0.34 -8.31
C SER A 488 -12.55 -0.57 -8.97
N ASN A 489 -12.45 -0.56 -10.29
CA ASN A 489 -11.49 -1.36 -11.06
C ASN A 489 -10.02 -0.97 -10.79
N ASN A 490 -9.77 0.21 -10.21
CA ASN A 490 -8.44 0.67 -9.79
C ASN A 490 -8.25 0.68 -8.27
N LEU A 491 -9.24 0.29 -7.46
CA LEU A 491 -9.20 0.40 -6.00
C LEU A 491 -8.01 -0.36 -5.39
N ASP A 492 -7.81 -1.62 -5.76
CA ASP A 492 -6.66 -2.41 -5.31
C ASP A 492 -5.32 -1.79 -5.72
N TYR A 493 -5.28 -1.13 -6.87
CA TYR A 493 -4.08 -0.45 -7.36
C TYR A 493 -3.81 0.86 -6.59
N PHE A 494 -4.85 1.63 -6.26
CA PHE A 494 -4.71 2.77 -5.35
C PHE A 494 -4.23 2.33 -3.98
N ILE A 495 -4.85 1.29 -3.39
CA ILE A 495 -4.47 0.73 -2.09
C ILE A 495 -3.03 0.21 -2.08
N ALA A 496 -2.62 -0.53 -3.11
CA ALA A 496 -1.24 -1.01 -3.27
C ALA A 496 -0.21 0.12 -3.52
N SER A 497 -0.67 1.30 -3.95
CA SER A 497 0.16 2.48 -4.23
C SER A 497 0.28 3.45 -3.05
N LEU A 498 -0.40 3.19 -1.92
CA LEU A 498 -0.38 4.03 -0.72
C LEU A 498 1.00 4.12 -0.03
N SER A 499 1.93 3.23 -0.38
CA SER A 499 3.31 3.25 0.12
C SER A 499 4.31 3.03 -1.02
N TYR A 500 5.06 4.08 -1.35
CA TYR A 500 6.30 3.93 -2.10
C TYR A 500 7.40 3.51 -1.12
N GLY A 501 8.30 2.61 -1.53
CA GLY A 501 9.36 2.05 -0.68
C GLY A 501 9.36 0.52 -0.62
N PRO A 502 10.26 -0.09 0.17
CA PRO A 502 10.29 -1.54 0.36
C PRO A 502 9.04 -2.03 1.10
N LYS A 503 8.36 -3.07 0.62
CA LYS A 503 7.13 -3.63 1.25
C LYS A 503 7.27 -3.99 2.74
N ALA A 504 8.49 -4.32 3.18
CA ALA A 504 8.80 -4.68 4.57
C ALA A 504 9.12 -3.45 5.46
N ALA A 505 9.43 -2.30 4.87
CA ALA A 505 9.66 -1.07 5.61
C ALA A 505 8.34 -0.30 5.72
N SER A 506 7.82 -0.15 6.93
CA SER A 506 6.76 0.82 7.27
C SER A 506 7.26 2.28 7.19
N GLY A 507 8.27 2.54 6.36
CA GLY A 507 8.98 3.80 6.25
C GLY A 507 8.08 4.91 5.74
N PHE A 508 8.05 6.00 6.49
CA PHE A 508 7.58 7.27 6.00
C PHE A 508 8.61 7.82 5.00
N ILE A 509 8.21 7.96 3.73
CA ILE A 509 8.91 8.87 2.83
C ILE A 509 8.40 10.26 3.17
N SER A 510 9.28 11.11 3.65
CA SER A 510 8.96 12.53 3.77
C SER A 510 8.72 13.11 2.38
N PRO A 511 7.64 13.89 2.16
CA PRO A 511 7.44 14.64 0.93
C PRO A 511 8.65 15.51 0.58
N LEU A 512 9.33 16.05 1.60
CA LEU A 512 10.58 16.80 1.46
C LEU A 512 11.71 15.94 0.85
N SER A 513 11.80 14.65 1.19
CA SER A 513 12.81 13.74 0.62
C SER A 513 12.49 13.40 -0.84
N ALA A 514 11.21 13.25 -1.19
CA ALA A 514 10.77 13.08 -2.57
C ALA A 514 11.03 14.36 -3.42
N GLU A 515 10.74 15.54 -2.87
CA GLU A 515 11.02 16.82 -3.52
C GLU A 515 12.53 17.06 -3.68
N CYS A 516 13.32 16.83 -2.63
CA CYS A 516 14.77 16.95 -2.65
C CYS A 516 15.39 16.02 -3.71
N MET A 517 14.88 14.79 -3.84
CA MET A 517 15.22 13.87 -4.93
C MET A 517 14.88 14.41 -6.31
N LEU A 518 13.71 15.04 -6.49
CA LEU A 518 13.36 15.69 -7.76
C LEU A 518 14.26 16.89 -8.05
N GLN A 519 14.64 17.66 -7.04
CA GLN A 519 15.63 18.73 -7.18
C GLN A 519 17.02 18.19 -7.55
N TYR A 520 17.49 17.11 -6.92
CA TYR A 520 18.77 16.48 -7.26
C TYR A 520 18.75 15.87 -8.67
N LYS A 521 17.66 15.21 -9.09
CA LYS A 521 17.48 14.71 -10.47
C LYS A 521 17.53 15.85 -11.49
N LYS A 522 16.86 16.98 -11.21
CA LYS A 522 16.92 18.21 -12.03
C LYS A 522 18.33 18.81 -12.07
N LYS A 523 19.03 18.90 -10.92
CA LYS A 523 20.43 19.37 -10.83
C LYS A 523 21.39 18.47 -11.61
N ALA A 524 21.27 17.15 -11.50
CA ALA A 524 22.06 16.17 -12.24
C ALA A 524 21.80 16.26 -13.76
N ALA A 525 20.53 16.37 -14.19
CA ALA A 525 20.19 16.57 -15.59
C ALA A 525 20.74 17.90 -16.15
N ALA A 526 20.68 18.98 -15.37
CA ALA A 526 21.28 20.27 -15.73
C ALA A 526 22.81 20.20 -15.82
N TYR A 527 23.47 19.48 -14.90
CA TYR A 527 24.90 19.21 -14.94
C TYR A 527 25.29 18.40 -16.19
N MET A 528 24.61 17.30 -16.48
CA MET A 528 24.81 16.52 -17.71
C MET A 528 24.54 17.33 -18.99
N LYS A 529 23.60 18.28 -18.96
CA LYS A 529 23.38 19.24 -20.06
C LYS A 529 24.51 20.27 -20.17
N SER A 530 25.12 20.68 -19.06
CA SER A 530 26.28 21.59 -19.06
C SER A 530 27.57 20.92 -19.54
N LEU A 531 27.78 19.63 -19.23
CA LEU A 531 28.86 18.81 -19.80
C LEU A 531 28.70 18.59 -21.32
N ARG A 532 27.47 18.65 -21.84
CA ARG A 532 27.15 18.60 -23.27
C ARG A 532 27.20 19.96 -23.98
N LYS A 533 27.71 21.02 -23.34
CA LYS A 533 28.06 22.24 -24.08
C LYS A 533 29.11 21.89 -25.14
N PRO A 534 29.06 22.46 -26.35
CA PRO A 534 30.17 22.36 -27.29
C PRO A 534 31.46 22.76 -26.58
N LEU A 535 32.50 21.94 -26.72
CA LEU A 535 33.83 22.30 -26.26
C LEU A 535 34.23 23.57 -27.03
N LEU A 536 34.68 24.62 -26.33
CA LEU A 536 35.24 25.78 -27.01
C LEU A 536 36.43 25.30 -27.85
N GLU A 537 36.54 25.80 -29.08
CA GLU A 537 37.60 25.43 -30.00
C GLU A 537 38.95 25.79 -29.37
N SER A 538 39.68 24.74 -28.97
CA SER A 538 40.90 24.84 -28.19
C SER A 538 42.03 24.26 -29.00
N VAL A 539 43.17 24.95 -29.00
CA VAL A 539 44.37 24.50 -29.74
C VAL A 539 44.68 23.05 -29.35
N PRO A 540 44.93 22.13 -30.31
CA PRO A 540 45.15 20.72 -30.01
C PRO A 540 46.22 20.51 -28.93
N TYR A 541 46.10 19.45 -28.15
CA TYR A 541 46.97 19.20 -27.00
C TYR A 541 48.47 19.18 -27.38
N GLU A 542 48.81 18.68 -28.56
CA GLU A 542 50.17 18.70 -29.11
C GLU A 542 50.63 20.12 -29.46
N GLU A 543 49.76 20.95 -30.06
CA GLU A 543 49.99 22.38 -30.30
C GLU A 543 50.21 23.14 -28.98
N ALA A 544 49.41 22.84 -27.95
CA ALA A 544 49.54 23.45 -26.63
C ALA A 544 50.86 23.05 -25.94
N LEU A 545 51.32 21.80 -26.13
CA LEU A 545 52.64 21.36 -25.70
C LEU A 545 53.78 22.00 -26.51
N ALA A 546 53.62 22.18 -27.82
CA ALA A 546 54.59 22.87 -28.67
C ALA A 546 54.72 24.35 -28.26
N ASN A 547 53.60 25.06 -28.12
CA ASN A 547 53.55 26.44 -27.62
C ASN A 547 54.16 26.57 -26.22
N ARG A 548 53.92 25.62 -25.31
CA ARG A 548 54.59 25.56 -24.01
C ARG A 548 56.11 25.39 -24.14
N ARG A 549 56.60 24.52 -25.03
CA ARG A 549 58.05 24.33 -25.27
C ARG A 549 58.69 25.61 -25.83
N ILE A 550 58.03 26.28 -26.78
CA ILE A 550 58.46 27.57 -27.35
C ILE A 550 58.55 28.63 -26.24
N LEU A 551 57.50 28.79 -25.42
CA LEU A 551 57.47 29.72 -24.29
C LEU A 551 58.56 29.45 -23.25
N LEU A 552 58.82 28.19 -22.91
CA LEU A 552 59.90 27.81 -21.99
C LEU A 552 61.27 28.16 -22.59
N SER A 553 61.56 27.73 -23.83
CA SER A 553 62.84 28.06 -24.49
C SER A 553 63.07 29.56 -24.69
N SER A 554 62.00 30.33 -24.89
CA SER A 554 62.03 31.80 -24.97
C SER A 554 62.19 32.46 -23.59
N THR A 555 61.79 31.78 -22.51
CA THR A 555 62.04 32.24 -21.14
C THR A 555 63.47 31.94 -20.71
N GLU A 556 63.95 30.72 -20.97
CA GLU A 556 65.32 30.26 -20.73
C GLU A 556 66.34 31.12 -21.50
N SER A 557 66.09 31.41 -22.79
CA SER A 557 66.97 32.29 -23.57
C SER A 557 66.98 33.74 -23.08
N ARG A 558 65.83 34.26 -22.62
CA ARG A 558 65.72 35.59 -21.99
C ARG A 558 66.47 35.66 -20.64
N GLU A 559 66.41 34.59 -19.85
CA GLU A 559 67.09 34.49 -18.56
C GLU A 559 68.62 34.32 -18.74
N GLY A 560 69.04 33.53 -19.73
CA GLY A 560 70.43 33.47 -20.17
C GLY A 560 70.97 34.82 -20.67
N LEU A 561 70.19 35.55 -21.47
CA LEU A 561 70.54 36.93 -21.87
C LEU A 561 70.66 37.86 -20.67
N ALA A 562 69.75 37.78 -19.70
CA ALA A 562 69.81 38.58 -18.48
C ALA A 562 71.06 38.29 -17.63
N GLN A 563 71.44 37.01 -17.49
CA GLN A 563 72.69 36.62 -16.83
C GLN A 563 73.92 37.11 -17.59
N GLN A 564 73.93 37.05 -18.92
CA GLN A 564 75.02 37.56 -19.75
C GLN A 564 75.16 39.09 -19.62
N VAL A 565 74.06 39.82 -19.59
CA VAL A 565 74.03 41.27 -19.30
C VAL A 565 74.58 41.56 -17.91
N GLN A 566 74.12 40.84 -16.88
CA GLN A 566 74.61 41.00 -15.50
C GLN A 566 76.13 40.77 -15.40
N GLN A 567 76.65 39.68 -15.98
CA GLN A 567 78.09 39.41 -16.02
C GLN A 567 78.88 40.50 -16.78
N SER A 568 78.30 41.08 -17.84
CA SER A 568 78.92 42.19 -18.57
C SER A 568 79.00 43.47 -17.72
N LEU A 569 77.96 43.78 -16.94
CA LEU A 569 77.93 44.93 -16.03
C LEU A 569 78.92 44.77 -14.87
N GLU A 570 79.00 43.57 -14.27
CA GLU A 570 80.00 43.26 -13.24
C GLU A 570 81.43 43.34 -13.77
N LYS A 571 81.67 42.93 -15.03
CA LYS A 571 82.98 43.04 -15.68
C LYS A 571 83.34 44.51 -15.98
N ILE A 572 82.37 45.32 -16.41
CA ILE A 572 82.56 46.78 -16.58
C ILE A 572 82.91 47.42 -15.24
N SER A 573 82.15 47.15 -14.18
CA SER A 573 82.41 47.72 -12.84
C SER A 573 83.79 47.33 -12.29
N LYS A 574 84.26 46.10 -12.51
CA LYS A 574 85.63 45.70 -12.15
C LYS A 574 86.70 46.46 -12.94
N LEU A 575 86.51 46.64 -14.25
CA LEU A 575 87.42 47.42 -15.09
C LEU A 575 87.41 48.92 -14.73
N GLU A 576 86.30 49.46 -14.22
CA GLU A 576 86.23 50.82 -13.68
C GLU A 576 86.97 50.94 -12.35
N GLN A 577 86.84 49.96 -11.43
CA GLN A 577 87.61 49.92 -10.18
C GLN A 577 89.12 49.78 -10.44
N GLU A 578 89.52 48.93 -11.39
CA GLU A 578 90.92 48.80 -11.82
C GLU A 578 91.44 50.11 -12.43
N LYS A 579 90.65 50.79 -13.27
CA LYS A 579 90.97 52.10 -13.84
C LYS A 579 91.16 53.16 -12.75
N GLU A 580 90.32 53.19 -11.72
CA GLU A 580 90.50 54.11 -10.58
C GLU A 580 91.73 53.75 -9.73
N HIS A 581 91.98 52.46 -9.48
CA HIS A 581 93.20 52.00 -8.81
C HIS A 581 94.47 52.48 -9.54
N TRP A 582 94.59 52.21 -10.84
CA TRP A 582 95.74 52.64 -11.64
C TRP A 582 95.86 54.17 -11.73
N MET A 583 94.74 54.90 -11.69
CA MET A 583 94.74 56.37 -11.64
C MET A 583 95.30 56.90 -10.32
N LEU A 584 94.89 56.31 -9.18
CA LEU A 584 95.41 56.64 -7.85
C LEU A 584 96.88 56.25 -7.71
N GLU A 585 97.28 55.08 -8.23
CA GLU A 585 98.68 54.63 -8.19
C GLU A 585 99.58 55.52 -9.06
N ALA A 586 99.12 55.96 -10.24
CA ALA A 586 99.83 56.94 -11.05
C ALA A 586 99.97 58.32 -10.35
N GLN A 587 98.95 58.78 -9.63
CA GLN A 587 99.05 59.99 -8.80
C GLN A 587 100.05 59.81 -7.64
N LEU A 588 100.02 58.67 -6.95
CA LEU A 588 100.98 58.35 -5.88
C LEU A 588 102.41 58.21 -6.42
N ALA A 589 102.60 57.65 -7.61
CA ALA A 589 103.89 57.60 -8.29
C ALA A 589 104.42 59.00 -8.62
N LYS A 590 103.55 59.88 -9.14
CA LYS A 590 103.89 61.29 -9.38
C LYS A 590 104.31 62.01 -8.10
N ILE A 591 103.54 61.88 -7.01
CA ILE A 591 103.85 62.47 -5.70
C ILE A 591 105.16 61.90 -5.11
N LYS A 592 105.44 60.60 -5.29
CA LYS A 592 106.73 59.99 -4.92
C LYS A 592 107.90 60.61 -5.70
N LEU A 593 107.73 60.81 -7.01
CA LEU A 593 108.75 61.40 -7.89
C LEU A 593 109.00 62.88 -7.52
N GLU A 594 107.94 63.66 -7.27
CA GLU A 594 108.04 65.03 -6.75
C GLU A 594 108.77 65.07 -5.39
N LYS A 595 108.45 64.16 -4.46
CA LYS A 595 109.15 64.06 -3.16
C LYS A 595 110.61 63.61 -3.28
N GLU A 596 110.96 62.72 -4.21
CA GLU A 596 112.35 62.30 -4.38
C GLU A 596 113.17 63.40 -5.10
N ASN A 597 112.59 64.13 -6.05
CA ASN A 597 113.19 65.36 -6.59
C ASN A 597 113.43 66.40 -5.49
N GLN A 598 112.47 66.58 -4.56
CA GLN A 598 112.64 67.46 -3.41
C GLN A 598 113.78 66.99 -2.49
N ARG A 599 113.87 65.68 -2.19
CA ARG A 599 114.98 65.09 -1.44
C ARG A 599 116.33 65.23 -2.13
N ILE A 600 116.38 65.19 -3.46
CA ILE A 600 117.61 65.43 -4.23
C ILE A 600 118.04 66.90 -4.07
N ALA A 601 117.10 67.84 -4.10
CA ALA A 601 117.37 69.25 -3.81
C ALA A 601 117.82 69.50 -2.35
N ASP A 602 117.24 68.80 -1.37
CA ASP A 602 117.64 68.90 0.04
C ASP A 602 119.00 68.25 0.30
N LYS A 603 119.32 67.12 -0.36
CA LYS A 603 120.67 66.52 -0.34
C LYS A 603 121.70 67.44 -1.00
N LEU A 604 121.36 68.12 -2.09
CA LEU A 604 122.22 69.13 -2.72
C LEU A 604 122.53 70.30 -1.79
N LYS A 605 121.63 70.69 -0.86
CA LYS A 605 121.92 71.65 0.19
C LYS A 605 122.76 71.07 1.33
N ASN A 606 122.46 69.85 1.77
CA ASN A 606 123.02 69.26 3.00
C ASN A 606 124.26 68.38 2.76
N THR A 607 124.84 68.35 1.56
CA THR A 607 126.15 67.71 1.31
C THR A 607 127.34 68.62 1.67
N GLY A 608 127.08 69.80 2.27
CA GLY A 608 128.09 70.56 2.98
C GLY A 608 128.45 69.89 4.31
N SER A 609 129.62 69.24 4.37
CA SER A 609 130.21 68.51 5.51
C SER A 609 129.42 67.31 6.05
N ALA A 610 130.05 66.14 6.05
CA ALA A 610 129.52 64.87 6.53
C ALA A 610 130.23 64.38 7.80
N GLN A 611 129.90 63.15 8.24
CA GLN A 611 130.63 62.24 9.15
C GLN A 611 130.22 62.22 10.65
N LEU A 612 129.60 61.10 11.10
CA LEU A 612 129.86 60.35 12.36
C LEU A 612 128.75 59.30 12.69
N VAL A 613 129.16 58.10 13.20
CA VAL A 613 128.35 57.08 13.98
C VAL A 613 127.16 56.39 13.24
N GLY A 614 126.73 55.14 13.51
CA GLY A 614 127.32 54.00 14.26
C GLY A 614 126.34 52.85 14.62
N LEU A 615 126.88 51.61 14.71
CA LEU A 615 126.60 50.46 15.61
C LEU A 615 125.17 49.89 15.92
N ALA A 616 124.98 48.61 15.51
CA ALA A 616 124.59 47.38 16.27
C ALA A 616 123.42 47.29 17.30
N GLN A 617 122.55 46.27 17.10
CA GLN A 617 121.66 45.52 18.03
C GLN A 617 121.07 44.28 17.27
N GLU A 618 120.50 43.17 17.80
CA GLU A 618 120.41 42.51 19.13
C GLU A 618 120.03 40.99 18.92
N ASN A 619 119.62 40.21 19.95
CA ASN A 619 119.20 38.78 19.88
C ASN A 619 117.95 38.47 20.75
N ALA A 620 117.17 37.42 20.44
CA ALA A 620 116.11 36.86 21.32
C ALA A 620 115.78 35.38 21.03
N ALA A 621 115.16 34.64 21.98
CA ALA A 621 114.95 33.18 21.89
C ALA A 621 113.72 32.61 22.66
N VAL A 622 113.27 31.42 22.23
CA VAL A 622 112.56 30.31 22.94
C VAL A 622 111.77 30.62 24.24
N SER A 623 110.47 30.27 24.32
CA SER A 623 109.87 29.45 25.42
C SER A 623 108.36 29.16 25.35
N ASN A 624 107.95 28.11 26.06
CA ASN A 624 106.61 27.55 26.23
C ASN A 624 105.65 28.39 27.11
N THR A 625 104.33 28.24 26.93
CA THR A 625 103.28 27.87 27.93
C THR A 625 101.89 28.08 27.30
N ALA A 626 101.02 27.07 27.18
CA ALA A 626 100.18 26.40 28.20
C ALA A 626 98.75 26.98 28.25
N GLY A 627 97.75 26.14 27.95
CA GLY A 627 96.34 26.49 27.87
C GLY A 627 95.51 25.29 27.43
N GLN A 628 95.03 24.51 28.41
CA GLN A 628 94.05 23.44 28.21
C GLN A 628 92.70 23.91 28.75
N ASP A 629 91.60 23.44 28.15
CA ASP A 629 90.34 23.20 28.87
C ASP A 629 89.50 22.17 28.10
N GLU A 630 89.21 21.04 28.73
CA GLU A 630 88.17 20.10 28.30
C GLU A 630 86.93 20.29 29.19
N ALA A 631 85.77 20.53 28.58
CA ALA A 631 84.51 20.78 29.31
C ALA A 631 83.36 19.89 28.82
N THR A 632 83.56 18.57 28.92
CA THR A 632 82.51 17.54 29.08
C THR A 632 81.23 17.66 28.21
N ALA A 633 81.12 16.82 27.19
CA ALA A 633 79.80 16.45 26.68
C ALA A 633 79.02 15.73 27.80
N LYS A 634 78.03 16.40 28.40
CA LYS A 634 77.10 15.75 29.35
C LYS A 634 76.24 14.75 28.59
N ALA A 635 76.59 13.48 28.66
CA ALA A 635 75.73 12.40 28.22
C ALA A 635 74.38 12.51 28.94
N VAL A 636 73.31 12.70 28.16
CA VAL A 636 71.95 12.67 28.69
C VAL A 636 71.68 11.24 29.15
N LEU A 637 71.43 11.08 30.45
CA LEU A 637 70.87 9.85 30.98
C LEU A 637 69.41 9.77 30.51
N GLU A 638 69.20 9.21 29.32
CA GLU A 638 67.86 8.84 28.86
C GLU A 638 67.25 7.86 29.87
N PRO A 639 66.13 8.21 30.54
CA PRO A 639 65.43 7.26 31.39
C PRO A 639 64.91 6.13 30.50
N ILE A 640 65.08 4.87 30.91
CA ILE A 640 64.60 3.71 30.15
C ILE A 640 63.07 3.62 30.25
N GLN A 641 62.39 4.45 29.46
CA GLN A 641 60.94 4.56 29.40
C GLN A 641 60.33 3.36 28.68
N SER A 642 60.19 2.27 29.41
CA SER A 642 59.50 1.06 28.96
C SER A 642 58.01 1.36 28.78
N THR A 643 57.62 1.74 27.56
CA THR A 643 56.26 2.17 27.22
C THR A 643 55.30 0.97 27.21
N SER A 644 54.43 0.91 28.21
CA SER A 644 53.33 -0.06 28.31
C SER A 644 51.98 0.65 28.41
N LEU A 645 50.95 0.03 27.84
CA LEU A 645 49.70 0.70 27.42
C LEU A 645 48.77 1.11 28.57
N ILE A 646 49.11 0.82 29.83
CA ILE A 646 48.20 0.93 30.99
C ILE A 646 48.74 1.89 32.09
N GLY A 647 49.57 2.85 31.69
CA GLY A 647 49.93 4.02 32.50
C GLY A 647 51.01 3.82 33.56
N THR A 648 51.43 4.94 34.16
CA THR A 648 52.62 5.03 35.02
C THR A 648 52.27 4.89 36.49
N LEU A 649 52.73 3.82 37.15
CA LEU A 649 52.60 3.62 38.60
C LEU A 649 53.98 3.61 39.28
N THR A 650 54.48 4.79 39.63
CA THR A 650 55.75 4.95 40.34
C THR A 650 55.58 4.60 41.82
N ARG A 651 55.97 3.39 42.22
CA ARG A 651 55.88 2.95 43.63
C ARG A 651 57.15 3.33 44.42
N THR A 652 57.25 4.60 44.81
CA THR A 652 58.27 5.07 45.77
C THR A 652 58.06 4.43 47.15
N SER A 653 59.14 4.05 47.81
CA SER A 653 59.13 3.49 49.17
C SER A 653 58.84 4.55 50.23
N ASP A 654 58.23 4.12 51.34
CA ASP A 654 57.77 4.96 52.43
C ASP A 654 58.92 5.72 53.12
N SER A 655 58.82 7.06 53.15
CA SER A 655 59.59 7.94 54.03
C SER A 655 58.77 9.20 54.28
N GLU A 656 58.54 9.53 55.54
CA GLU A 656 57.42 10.38 55.94
C GLU A 656 57.70 11.89 55.84
N VAL A 657 56.73 12.64 55.29
CA VAL A 657 56.55 14.11 55.37
C VAL A 657 57.74 14.98 54.94
N PRO A 658 57.72 15.48 53.69
CA PRO A 658 57.18 16.85 53.50
C PRO A 658 56.20 16.96 52.32
N ASP A 659 54.98 16.48 52.53
CA ASP A 659 53.95 16.32 51.47
C ASP A 659 53.46 17.65 50.85
N VAL A 660 53.26 18.69 51.69
CA VAL A 660 52.53 19.92 51.30
C VAL A 660 53.22 20.73 50.20
N GLU A 661 54.54 20.93 50.29
CA GLU A 661 55.30 21.70 49.28
C GLU A 661 55.34 20.95 47.94
N SER A 662 55.53 19.63 47.98
CA SER A 662 55.51 18.78 46.77
C SER A 662 54.17 18.85 46.03
N ARG A 663 53.07 18.91 46.77
CA ARG A 663 51.70 19.06 46.26
C ARG A 663 51.48 20.42 45.60
N GLU A 664 51.97 21.51 46.18
CA GLU A 664 51.88 22.82 45.54
C GLU A 664 52.65 22.87 44.22
N ASP A 665 53.84 22.30 44.17
CA ASP A 665 54.67 22.34 42.97
C ASP A 665 54.12 21.42 41.87
N LEU A 666 53.48 20.29 42.21
CA LEU A 666 52.67 19.52 41.26
C LEU A 666 51.54 20.36 40.65
N ILE A 667 50.84 21.16 41.46
CA ILE A 667 49.75 22.03 40.99
C ILE A 667 50.29 23.16 40.09
N LYS A 668 51.39 23.82 40.48
CA LYS A 668 52.07 24.85 39.66
C LYS A 668 52.51 24.27 38.32
N ASN A 669 53.16 23.10 38.33
CA ASN A 669 53.61 22.41 37.12
C ASN A 669 52.46 22.00 36.19
N HIS A 670 51.32 21.55 36.74
CA HIS A 670 50.14 21.24 35.94
C HIS A 670 49.58 22.48 35.23
N TYR A 671 49.41 23.59 35.95
CA TYR A 671 48.92 24.84 35.34
C TYR A 671 49.93 25.44 34.33
N MET A 672 51.23 25.40 34.62
CA MET A 672 52.29 25.79 33.66
C MET A 672 52.18 24.99 32.37
N ALA A 673 52.10 23.66 32.45
CA ALA A 673 51.97 22.77 31.29
C ALA A 673 50.68 23.07 30.50
N ARG A 674 49.55 23.28 31.19
CA ARG A 674 48.28 23.59 30.55
C ARG A 674 48.27 24.97 29.87
N ILE A 675 48.97 25.96 30.43
CA ILE A 675 49.16 27.27 29.80
C ILE A 675 49.98 27.11 28.50
N VAL A 676 51.09 26.38 28.53
CA VAL A 676 51.92 26.11 27.33
C VAL A 676 51.12 25.36 26.25
N GLU A 677 50.35 24.34 26.63
CA GLU A 677 49.48 23.59 25.71
C GLU A 677 48.44 24.49 25.03
N LEU A 678 47.72 25.31 25.81
CA LEU A 678 46.71 26.23 25.29
C LEU A 678 47.33 27.35 24.42
N THR A 679 48.51 27.87 24.79
CA THR A 679 49.25 28.83 23.96
C THR A 679 49.66 28.22 22.61
N SER A 680 50.13 26.97 22.60
CA SER A 680 50.47 26.25 21.36
C SER A 680 49.22 26.02 20.48
N GLN A 681 48.10 25.62 21.07
CA GLN A 681 46.83 25.46 20.35
C GLN A 681 46.33 26.79 19.76
N LEU A 682 46.44 27.90 20.50
CA LEU A 682 46.07 29.23 20.02
C LEU A 682 46.94 29.67 18.82
N GLN A 683 48.26 29.52 18.91
CA GLN A 683 49.21 29.82 17.82
C GLN A 683 48.93 28.97 16.57
N LEU A 684 48.57 27.70 16.74
CA LEU A 684 48.23 26.79 15.65
C LEU A 684 46.86 27.09 15.02
N ALA A 685 45.92 27.69 15.76
CA ALA A 685 44.66 28.19 15.23
C ALA A 685 44.83 29.53 14.48
N ASP A 686 45.63 30.45 15.02
CA ASP A 686 45.90 31.75 14.40
C ASP A 686 46.68 31.61 13.09
N SER A 687 47.77 30.84 13.08
CA SER A 687 48.56 30.57 11.86
C SER A 687 47.73 29.91 10.74
N LYS A 688 46.80 29.00 11.07
CA LYS A 688 45.82 28.46 10.10
C LYS A 688 44.86 29.53 9.58
N SER A 689 44.39 30.42 10.46
CA SER A 689 43.48 31.52 10.09
C SER A 689 44.16 32.52 9.14
N VAL A 690 45.43 32.86 9.41
CA VAL A 690 46.28 33.67 8.52
C VAL A 690 46.52 32.98 7.19
N HIS A 691 46.78 31.67 7.17
CA HIS A 691 46.93 30.89 5.94
C HIS A 691 45.67 30.95 5.06
N PHE A 692 44.50 30.62 5.62
CA PHE A 692 43.24 30.65 4.87
C PHE A 692 42.89 32.06 4.37
N TYR A 693 43.18 33.11 5.15
CA TYR A 693 42.99 34.49 4.69
C TYR A 693 43.91 34.84 3.50
N ALA A 694 45.18 34.43 3.55
CA ALA A 694 46.12 34.63 2.44
C ALA A 694 45.69 33.84 1.18
N GLU A 695 45.22 32.61 1.35
CA GLU A 695 44.72 31.76 0.26
C GLU A 695 43.46 32.34 -0.39
N CYS A 696 42.45 32.73 0.39
CA CYS A 696 41.25 33.42 -0.11
C CYS A 696 41.60 34.71 -0.87
N ARG A 697 42.57 35.49 -0.37
CA ARG A 697 43.07 36.71 -1.05
C ARG A 697 43.79 36.40 -2.36
N ALA A 698 44.51 35.29 -2.45
CA ALA A 698 45.15 34.83 -3.68
C ALA A 698 44.13 34.30 -4.70
N LEU A 699 43.12 33.56 -4.25
CA LEU A 699 42.02 33.07 -5.09
C LEU A 699 41.18 34.22 -5.66
N SER A 700 40.82 35.21 -4.84
CA SER A 700 40.12 36.43 -5.29
C SER A 700 40.90 37.19 -6.39
N LYS A 701 42.22 37.35 -6.24
CA LYS A 701 43.07 37.95 -7.28
C LYS A 701 43.10 37.11 -8.57
N ARG A 702 43.17 35.78 -8.47
CA ARG A 702 43.14 34.88 -9.64
C ARG A 702 41.80 34.95 -10.37
N LEU A 703 40.68 35.02 -9.63
CA LEU A 703 39.34 35.16 -10.20
C LEU A 703 39.21 36.46 -11.01
N ALA A 704 39.56 37.61 -10.43
CA ALA A 704 39.47 38.90 -11.12
C ALA A 704 40.33 38.98 -12.40
N LEU A 705 41.50 38.31 -12.41
CA LEU A 705 42.33 38.18 -13.62
C LEU A 705 41.68 37.28 -14.68
N ALA A 706 41.04 36.19 -14.28
CA ALA A 706 40.32 35.27 -15.18
C ALA A 706 39.02 35.88 -15.72
N GLU A 707 38.35 36.74 -14.96
CA GLU A 707 37.17 37.47 -15.43
C GLU A 707 37.55 38.51 -16.49
N LYS A 708 38.65 39.25 -16.26
CA LYS A 708 39.19 40.21 -17.24
C LYS A 708 39.69 39.54 -18.53
N SER A 709 40.31 38.35 -18.45
CA SER A 709 40.73 37.63 -19.67
C SER A 709 39.54 37.03 -20.43
N LYS A 710 38.51 36.53 -19.72
CA LYS A 710 37.23 36.11 -20.30
C LYS A 710 36.56 37.28 -21.05
N GLU A 711 36.55 38.48 -20.47
CA GLU A 711 35.99 39.68 -21.10
C GLU A 711 36.72 40.06 -22.40
N ALA A 712 38.05 40.07 -22.39
CA ALA A 712 38.86 40.29 -23.59
C ALA A 712 38.54 39.27 -24.70
N LEU A 713 38.52 37.97 -24.36
CA LEU A 713 38.17 36.91 -25.31
C LEU A 713 36.74 37.07 -25.87
N THR A 714 35.78 37.56 -25.08
CA THR A 714 34.42 37.79 -25.59
C THR A 714 34.31 38.97 -26.55
N GLU A 715 35.15 40.00 -26.45
CA GLU A 715 35.20 41.07 -27.46
C GLU A 715 35.96 40.61 -28.72
N GLU A 716 37.07 39.86 -28.58
CA GLU A 716 37.76 39.24 -29.72
C GLU A 716 36.84 38.29 -30.50
N MET A 717 36.04 37.47 -29.81
CA MET A 717 35.08 36.57 -30.44
C MET A 717 33.95 37.32 -31.18
N LYS A 718 33.50 38.49 -30.68
CA LYS A 718 32.55 39.35 -31.41
C LYS A 718 33.17 39.91 -32.69
N LEU A 719 34.40 40.44 -32.61
CA LEU A 719 35.12 40.98 -33.76
C LEU A 719 35.38 39.90 -34.83
N ALA A 720 35.79 38.70 -34.41
CA ALA A 720 35.91 37.54 -35.29
C ALA A 720 34.57 37.16 -35.95
N SER A 721 33.47 37.15 -35.19
CA SER A 721 32.13 36.85 -35.71
C SER A 721 31.65 37.89 -36.73
N GLN A 722 31.93 39.17 -36.49
CA GLN A 722 31.63 40.26 -37.43
C GLN A 722 32.44 40.13 -38.73
N ASN A 723 33.73 39.80 -38.63
CA ASN A 723 34.57 39.53 -39.80
C ASN A 723 34.10 38.29 -40.59
N ILE A 724 33.66 37.22 -39.91
CA ILE A 724 33.09 36.04 -40.57
C ILE A 724 31.80 36.39 -41.32
N SER A 725 30.88 37.15 -40.71
CA SER A 725 29.65 37.61 -41.39
C SER A 725 29.99 38.42 -42.64
N ARG A 726 30.90 39.40 -42.51
CA ARG A 726 31.36 40.22 -43.64
C ARG A 726 31.96 39.38 -44.77
N LEU A 727 32.80 38.39 -44.44
CA LEU A 727 33.40 37.49 -45.44
C LEU A 727 32.35 36.57 -46.09
N GLN A 728 31.26 36.23 -45.40
CA GLN A 728 30.12 35.50 -45.99
C GLN A 728 29.30 36.38 -46.95
N ASP A 729 29.10 37.66 -46.62
CA ASP A 729 28.45 38.64 -47.51
C ASP A 729 29.29 38.92 -48.76
N GLU A 730 30.61 39.09 -48.59
CA GLU A 730 31.56 39.23 -49.70
C GLU A 730 31.58 37.95 -50.56
N LEU A 731 31.66 36.75 -49.96
CA LEU A 731 31.64 35.47 -50.68
C LEU A 731 30.33 35.22 -51.45
N THR A 732 29.16 35.52 -50.87
CA THR A 732 27.86 35.33 -51.53
C THR A 732 27.67 36.33 -52.67
N THR A 733 28.15 37.56 -52.52
CA THR A 733 28.18 38.56 -53.60
C THR A 733 29.12 38.12 -54.75
N THR A 734 30.31 37.61 -54.43
CA THR A 734 31.23 37.04 -55.43
C THR A 734 30.64 35.82 -56.14
N LYS A 735 29.98 34.91 -55.42
CA LYS A 735 29.31 33.74 -56.02
C LYS A 735 28.23 34.16 -57.02
N ARG A 736 27.33 35.07 -56.61
CA ARG A 736 26.26 35.58 -57.49
C ARG A 736 26.84 36.21 -58.76
N SER A 737 27.89 37.03 -58.63
CA SER A 737 28.58 37.62 -59.78
C SER A 737 29.15 36.58 -60.77
N TYR A 738 29.72 35.48 -60.27
CA TYR A 738 30.17 34.38 -61.16
C TYR A 738 29.01 33.57 -61.74
N GLU A 739 27.93 33.39 -61.00
CA GLU A 739 26.72 32.68 -61.44
C GLU A 739 26.00 33.46 -62.56
N ASP A 740 25.86 34.78 -62.41
CA ASP A 740 25.37 35.70 -63.45
C ASP A 740 26.26 35.66 -64.71
N GLN A 741 27.59 35.68 -64.54
CA GLN A 741 28.55 35.55 -65.66
C GLN A 741 28.42 34.21 -66.40
N LEU A 742 28.28 33.10 -65.66
CA LEU A 742 28.08 31.77 -66.24
C LEU A 742 26.71 31.64 -66.94
N SER A 743 25.66 32.30 -66.43
CA SER A 743 24.37 32.37 -67.10
C SER A 743 24.48 33.13 -68.42
N MET A 744 25.05 34.33 -68.43
CA MET A 744 25.27 35.11 -69.65
C MET A 744 26.12 34.37 -70.69
N MET A 745 27.17 33.65 -70.27
CA MET A 745 27.94 32.77 -71.16
C MET A 745 27.10 31.61 -71.70
N SER A 746 26.23 31.01 -70.88
CA SER A 746 25.36 29.89 -71.29
C SER A 746 24.31 30.32 -72.31
N ASP A 747 23.67 31.47 -72.12
CA ASP A 747 22.72 32.05 -73.07
C ASP A 747 23.40 32.44 -74.39
N HIS A 748 24.63 32.98 -74.33
CA HIS A 748 25.43 33.27 -75.51
C HIS A 748 25.84 31.99 -76.26
N LEU A 749 26.20 30.92 -75.55
CA LEU A 749 26.47 29.61 -76.18
C LEU A 749 25.20 29.00 -76.79
N CYS A 750 24.05 29.15 -76.13
CA CYS A 750 22.77 28.61 -76.59
C CYS A 750 22.31 29.29 -77.90
N SER A 751 22.30 30.63 -77.93
CA SER A 751 21.97 31.42 -79.14
C SER A 751 22.96 31.21 -80.29
N MET A 752 24.26 31.04 -79.99
CA MET A 752 25.25 30.63 -80.99
C MET A 752 24.95 29.23 -81.55
N ASN A 753 24.56 28.28 -80.71
CA ASN A 753 24.23 26.90 -81.12
C ASN A 753 22.92 26.83 -81.91
N GLU A 754 21.91 27.65 -81.59
CA GLU A 754 20.74 27.87 -82.46
C GLU A 754 21.15 28.40 -83.83
N THR A 755 22.05 29.38 -83.87
CA THR A 755 22.49 30.01 -85.13
C THR A 755 23.24 29.00 -86.01
N LEU A 756 24.12 28.19 -85.42
CA LEU A 756 24.77 27.07 -86.09
C LEU A 756 23.77 26.00 -86.56
N SER A 757 22.71 25.73 -85.78
CA SER A 757 21.66 24.77 -86.15
C SER A 757 20.84 25.27 -87.34
N LYS A 758 20.43 26.55 -87.34
CA LYS A 758 19.73 27.21 -88.46
C LYS A 758 20.57 27.17 -89.74
N GLN A 759 21.86 27.50 -89.68
CA GLN A 759 22.78 27.35 -90.81
C GLN A 759 22.90 25.90 -91.30
N ARG A 760 22.82 24.91 -90.39
CA ARG A 760 22.90 23.49 -90.75
C ARG A 760 21.64 22.98 -91.45
N GLU A 761 20.46 23.44 -91.04
CA GLU A 761 19.19 23.19 -91.73
C GLU A 761 19.15 23.88 -93.11
N GLU A 762 19.70 25.08 -93.23
CA GLU A 762 19.86 25.80 -94.51
C GLU A 762 20.79 25.02 -95.46
N ILE A 763 21.91 24.50 -94.96
CA ILE A 763 22.82 23.62 -95.70
C ILE A 763 22.13 22.30 -96.12
N ASP A 764 21.34 21.67 -95.26
CA ASP A 764 20.70 20.39 -95.58
C ASP A 764 19.46 20.54 -96.48
N THR A 765 18.73 21.66 -96.42
CA THR A 765 17.67 21.99 -97.40
C THR A 765 18.26 22.30 -98.79
N LEU A 766 19.42 22.95 -98.87
CA LEU A 766 20.19 23.09 -100.11
C LEU A 766 20.67 21.72 -100.66
N LYS A 767 21.08 20.77 -99.81
CA LYS A 767 21.39 19.39 -100.25
C LYS A 767 20.16 18.61 -100.71
N MET A 768 19.01 18.77 -100.04
CA MET A 768 17.78 18.04 -100.37
C MET A 768 17.14 18.53 -101.67
N SER A 769 17.14 19.84 -101.93
CA SER A 769 16.75 20.40 -103.23
C SER A 769 17.68 19.93 -104.36
N SER A 770 19.00 19.86 -104.11
CA SER A 770 19.97 19.26 -105.04
C SER A 770 19.68 17.77 -105.34
N LYS A 771 19.33 16.96 -104.32
CA LYS A 771 18.89 15.56 -104.49
C LYS A 771 17.55 15.43 -105.23
N GLY A 772 16.65 16.41 -105.12
CA GLY A 772 15.40 16.45 -105.88
C GLY A 772 15.63 16.47 -107.39
N ASN A 773 16.66 17.20 -107.84
CA ASN A 773 17.03 17.27 -109.26
C ASN A 773 17.66 15.97 -109.79
N SER A 774 18.46 15.25 -108.99
CA SER A 774 19.17 14.07 -109.49
C SER A 774 18.27 12.84 -109.74
N LYS A 775 17.14 12.70 -109.03
CA LYS A 775 16.18 11.61 -109.28
C LYS A 775 15.52 11.66 -110.67
N LYS A 776 15.43 12.84 -111.30
CA LYS A 776 14.92 12.96 -112.69
C LYS A 776 15.84 12.30 -113.72
N ASN A 777 17.15 12.23 -113.46
CA ASN A 777 18.14 11.72 -114.42
C ASN A 777 18.21 10.18 -114.52
N LYS A 778 17.29 9.43 -113.89
CA LYS A 778 17.17 7.96 -114.02
C LYS A 778 15.88 7.50 -114.71
N SER A 779 15.15 8.39 -115.36
CA SER A 779 13.99 8.06 -116.23
C SER A 779 14.29 8.25 -117.72
N ARG A 780 15.56 8.06 -118.10
CA ARG A 780 16.11 7.96 -119.45
C ARG A 780 17.16 6.84 -119.43
#